data_AF-A0A8T3ZJR0-F1
#
_entry.id   AF-A0A8T3ZJR0-F1
#
_cell.length_a   1.000
_cell.length_b   1.000
_cell.length_c   1.000
_cell.angle_alpha   90.00
_cell.angle_beta   90.00
_cell.angle_gamma   90.00
#
_symmetry.space_group_name_H-M   'P 1'
#
loop_
_entity.id
_entity.type
_entity.pdbx_description
1 polymer ?
#
loop_
_entity_poly.entity_id
_entity_poly.type
_entity_poly.pdbx_seq_one_letter_code
_entity_poly.pdbx_strand_id
1 'polypeptide(L)'
;MINKIWKRDGSVEKFDPKKIEKTVHKAFISSRKIDTNSKKITENILAVLDRKFGKKIPTTEDIQNVIEKSLVENRFSDVAKTYILFRQKREQESARIPAEPCLTQNAMTVLERRYLLKDDDGNVIESPNEMFRRVAKTVAAVEKKYGNDAKKKEEEFYAAMSSIDFLPNSPTLMNAGTKLGQLSACFVLPIYDSLESIFSTVHDMALIHQTGGGCIVEGSKVFTSFCGLEDIDVLYEKILQQGYKETNHGTHNTIDISDKNIYTISFDKKSNKFVKDKITKLWKFSDVGENAFTVKTKTGTEIMTSAWHPFIIFDGMLREKRADELKRGDLILKPNVTSEWLFQAYSIDDGIKVDRDLAWLIGYYLGDGSIGQSKNGLRFRLFDGKKDSLQKARKILLERFEINVKIQQDSRRLYSITTTNQKFIKWFLKITGVPIGNKTELYIPELILKSPQNVLKGFFAGLIDSDGYVDNRNSRTSFSGINKTLIEQLSCLFSLFGLQPTIRVRQPKGKAKHVCYELVLSVSEDIERVKEILINDLADATKKARLSRARFNEKTTQERLPIPFFVIEHFLQKIGIKTKSTSIHRKSVEINGKKFCLIRMKTGQGISRLKLLRVLDELDIEEARQLKNIIENITVVEIVEKTPTTKLFYDFTVEKNSNYLSGMHGMTVIHNTGFDFSKLRPKGDIVKSTNGVASGPVSFMRVFDVTSDVIKQGGKRRGASMGVLRMDHPDIIEFIASKTYEDALKNFNISVAVTDEFMEKITKNENYPMINPRTGKSKNSLSARDIFKLIISSAWRTGDPGIIFIDEVNRKNPMPSLGKIEATNPCGEAPLLPYESCNLGSINLSHMVADGRIDWEKLKHITQLGVNFLDNIIDANRLPLRKIDAMTKANRKIGLGVMGFADMLLQLGIPYDSEKALVTGEKIMKFISYEARKASIELAVKRGDFPNFSKSTLCNEYGHMRNATVTTIAPTGTISIIAGCTSGIEPLFAVAFARKVLSTSLLEVNRHFEEAARNGGFYSDKLMSEIAKTGSLKGLSIPADIARIFVTALDIAPEWHVRMQAAFQKYTDQAVSKTVNLPQTSTIADIERVFMLAYKLKCKGITIYRYGSKKEQVLYLGKTVTAEPDYAGGCPTLYCEWA
;
A
#
# COMPACT_ATOMS: atom_id res chain seq x y z
N MET A 1 -56.96 33.53 -26.49
CA MET A 1 -55.57 34.03 -26.60
C MET A 1 -54.93 34.06 -25.24
N ILE A 2 -54.15 33.03 -24.94
CA ILE A 2 -53.24 32.95 -23.79
C ILE A 2 -52.28 34.14 -23.81
N ASN A 3 -52.17 34.83 -22.67
CA ASN A 3 -51.32 36.02 -22.51
C ASN A 3 -50.25 35.88 -21.40
N LYS A 4 -50.27 34.77 -20.65
CA LYS A 4 -49.37 34.45 -19.53
C LYS A 4 -48.94 32.98 -19.58
N ILE A 5 -47.83 32.65 -18.92
CA ILE A 5 -47.26 31.29 -18.83
C ILE A 5 -46.66 31.06 -17.43
N TRP A 6 -46.86 29.87 -16.85
CA TRP A 6 -46.13 29.43 -15.65
C TRP A 6 -44.76 28.84 -16.03
N LYS A 7 -43.71 29.34 -15.37
CA LYS A 7 -42.32 28.92 -15.53
C LYS A 7 -41.96 27.83 -14.50
N ARG A 8 -40.89 27.07 -14.77
CA ARG A 8 -40.44 25.94 -13.93
C ARG A 8 -39.96 26.35 -12.53
N ASP A 9 -39.61 27.60 -12.34
CA ASP A 9 -39.23 28.22 -11.06
C ASP A 9 -40.44 28.73 -10.23
N GLY A 10 -41.67 28.55 -10.73
CA GLY A 10 -42.88 29.08 -10.10
C GLY A 10 -43.16 30.55 -10.41
N SER A 11 -42.45 31.19 -11.35
CA SER A 11 -42.78 32.55 -11.82
C SER A 11 -43.86 32.56 -12.92
N VAL A 12 -44.53 33.71 -13.11
CA VAL A 12 -45.52 33.93 -14.18
C VAL A 12 -45.00 34.99 -15.16
N GLU A 13 -44.70 34.57 -16.39
CA GLU A 13 -44.26 35.47 -17.46
C GLU A 13 -45.40 35.85 -18.41
N LYS A 14 -45.19 36.90 -19.22
CA LYS A 14 -46.01 37.19 -20.40
C LYS A 14 -45.73 36.15 -21.49
N PHE A 15 -46.78 35.58 -22.08
CA PHE A 15 -46.65 34.62 -23.18
C PHE A 15 -46.18 35.32 -24.47
N ASP A 16 -45.26 34.67 -25.20
CA ASP A 16 -44.65 35.18 -26.43
C ASP A 16 -44.64 34.07 -27.51
N PRO A 17 -45.57 34.13 -28.49
CA PRO A 17 -45.67 33.15 -29.58
C PRO A 17 -44.38 32.98 -30.39
N LYS A 18 -43.55 34.02 -30.54
CA LYS A 18 -42.34 33.97 -31.39
C LYS A 18 -41.27 33.01 -30.83
N LYS A 19 -41.33 32.70 -29.53
CA LYS A 19 -40.46 31.69 -28.90
C LYS A 19 -40.80 30.27 -29.38
N ILE A 20 -42.07 29.98 -29.66
CA ILE A 20 -42.50 28.69 -30.22
C ILE A 20 -42.00 28.57 -31.66
N GLU A 21 -42.34 29.53 -32.52
CA GLU A 21 -41.94 29.60 -33.93
C GLU A 21 -40.43 29.41 -34.09
N LYS A 22 -39.62 30.19 -33.34
CA LYS A 22 -38.15 30.11 -33.37
C LYS A 22 -37.58 28.78 -32.88
N THR A 23 -38.31 28.02 -32.06
CA THR A 23 -37.86 26.72 -31.55
C THR A 23 -38.27 25.58 -32.51
N VAL A 24 -39.46 25.65 -33.11
CA VAL A 24 -39.89 24.73 -34.18
C VAL A 24 -38.99 24.90 -35.41
N HIS A 25 -38.71 26.12 -35.85
CA HIS A 25 -37.78 26.45 -36.94
C HIS A 25 -36.39 25.82 -36.72
N LYS A 26 -35.84 25.93 -35.51
CA LYS A 26 -34.56 25.28 -35.15
C LYS A 26 -34.62 23.75 -35.25
N ALA A 27 -35.71 23.13 -34.81
CA ALA A 27 -35.87 21.68 -34.92
C ALA A 27 -35.91 21.23 -36.41
N PHE A 28 -36.57 21.98 -37.30
CA PHE A 28 -36.53 21.69 -38.74
C PHE A 28 -35.10 21.75 -39.29
N ILE A 29 -34.37 22.84 -39.05
CA ILE A 29 -32.97 23.01 -39.51
C ILE A 29 -32.08 21.87 -38.99
N SER A 30 -32.13 21.56 -37.69
CA SER A 30 -31.30 20.51 -37.10
C SER A 30 -31.69 19.09 -37.54
N SER A 31 -32.95 18.87 -37.97
CA SER A 31 -33.38 17.63 -38.64
C SER A 31 -32.92 17.52 -40.10
N ARG A 32 -32.14 18.49 -40.61
CA ARG A 32 -31.71 18.63 -42.02
C ARG A 32 -32.86 18.76 -43.02
N LYS A 33 -34.03 19.25 -42.60
CA LYS A 33 -35.19 19.50 -43.47
C LYS A 33 -35.32 21.00 -43.76
N ILE A 34 -35.68 21.34 -45.00
CA ILE A 34 -35.97 22.73 -45.39
C ILE A 34 -37.24 23.18 -44.68
N ASP A 35 -37.14 24.21 -43.84
CA ASP A 35 -38.30 24.74 -43.14
C ASP A 35 -39.17 25.59 -44.06
N THR A 36 -40.37 25.06 -44.32
CA THR A 36 -41.45 25.69 -45.07
C THR A 36 -42.75 25.74 -44.24
N ASN A 37 -42.73 25.27 -42.99
CA ASN A 37 -43.93 24.90 -42.25
C ASN A 37 -43.96 25.35 -40.78
N SER A 38 -42.85 25.73 -40.15
CA SER A 38 -42.79 26.08 -38.72
C SER A 38 -43.81 27.14 -38.30
N LYS A 39 -44.02 28.17 -39.12
CA LYS A 39 -45.02 29.22 -38.89
C LYS A 39 -46.45 28.67 -38.86
N LYS A 40 -46.85 27.91 -39.89
CA LYS A 40 -48.17 27.26 -40.01
C LYS A 40 -48.41 26.24 -38.88
N ILE A 41 -47.37 25.49 -38.50
CA ILE A 41 -47.40 24.58 -37.36
C ILE A 41 -47.55 25.36 -36.04
N THR A 42 -46.91 26.52 -35.91
CA THR A 42 -47.07 27.40 -34.73
C THR A 42 -48.47 27.98 -34.64
N GLU A 43 -49.08 28.40 -35.76
CA GLU A 43 -50.48 28.83 -35.82
C GLU A 43 -51.43 27.72 -35.35
N ASN A 44 -51.23 26.47 -35.79
CA ASN A 44 -51.95 25.30 -35.28
C ASN A 44 -51.74 25.06 -33.78
N ILE A 45 -50.49 25.12 -33.29
CA ILE A 45 -50.14 24.95 -31.87
C ILE A 45 -50.85 26.01 -31.00
N LEU A 46 -50.87 27.27 -31.45
CA LEU A 46 -51.55 28.36 -30.75
C LEU A 46 -53.07 28.13 -30.67
N ALA A 47 -53.69 27.65 -31.76
CA ALA A 47 -55.12 27.31 -31.76
C ALA A 47 -55.45 26.12 -30.83
N VAL A 48 -54.59 25.10 -30.78
CA VAL A 48 -54.75 23.97 -29.84
C VAL A 48 -54.57 24.42 -28.39
N LEU A 49 -53.58 25.26 -28.11
CA LEU A 49 -53.36 25.83 -26.77
C LEU A 49 -54.55 26.68 -26.32
N ASP A 50 -55.04 27.60 -27.16
CA ASP A 50 -56.22 28.42 -26.86
C ASP A 50 -57.47 27.59 -26.61
N ARG A 51 -57.72 26.55 -27.42
CA ARG A 51 -58.84 25.61 -27.21
C ARG A 51 -58.68 24.80 -25.91
N LYS A 52 -57.46 24.36 -25.58
CA LYS A 52 -57.19 23.46 -24.43
C LYS A 52 -57.19 24.20 -23.08
N PHE A 53 -56.73 25.45 -23.03
CA PHE A 53 -56.57 26.20 -21.76
C PHE A 53 -57.52 27.39 -21.61
N GLY A 54 -57.94 28.05 -22.69
CA GLY A 54 -58.94 29.13 -22.68
C GLY A 54 -58.55 30.32 -21.79
N LYS A 55 -59.12 30.38 -20.57
CA LYS A 55 -58.81 31.40 -19.54
C LYS A 55 -57.77 30.94 -18.50
N LYS A 56 -57.35 29.66 -18.50
CA LYS A 56 -56.31 29.14 -17.60
C LYS A 56 -54.92 29.47 -18.14
N ILE A 57 -53.96 29.69 -17.24
CA ILE A 57 -52.56 29.93 -17.57
C ILE A 57 -51.86 28.57 -17.74
N PRO A 58 -51.34 28.19 -18.92
CA PRO A 58 -50.61 26.95 -19.11
C PRO A 58 -49.21 26.99 -18.48
N THR A 59 -48.67 25.82 -18.16
CA THR A 59 -47.26 25.66 -17.79
C THR A 59 -46.34 25.63 -19.00
N THR A 60 -45.03 25.71 -18.75
CA THR A 60 -44.00 25.47 -19.77
C THR A 60 -44.11 24.05 -20.37
N GLU A 61 -44.44 23.05 -19.55
CA GLU A 61 -44.59 21.65 -19.99
C GLU A 61 -45.85 21.46 -20.84
N ASP A 62 -46.96 22.10 -20.48
CA ASP A 62 -48.20 22.07 -21.26
C ASP A 62 -47.98 22.54 -22.70
N ILE A 63 -47.16 23.58 -22.88
CA ILE A 63 -46.81 24.13 -24.18
C ILE A 63 -45.88 23.19 -24.93
N GLN A 64 -44.85 22.65 -24.28
CA GLN A 64 -43.92 21.69 -24.91
C GLN A 64 -44.64 20.42 -25.39
N ASN A 65 -45.51 19.85 -24.55
CA ASN A 65 -46.30 18.66 -24.87
C ASN A 65 -47.28 18.90 -26.05
N VAL A 66 -47.82 20.13 -26.21
CA VAL A 66 -48.66 20.47 -27.37
C VAL A 66 -47.82 20.69 -28.63
N ILE A 67 -46.62 21.28 -28.53
CA ILE A 67 -45.70 21.41 -29.68
C ILE A 67 -45.32 20.02 -30.21
N GLU A 68 -44.92 19.12 -29.31
CA GLU A 68 -44.56 17.74 -29.62
C GLU A 68 -45.70 16.98 -30.30
N LYS A 69 -46.89 16.97 -29.70
CA LYS A 69 -48.07 16.30 -30.27
C LYS A 69 -48.46 16.88 -31.63
N SER A 70 -48.40 18.21 -31.79
CA SER A 70 -48.72 18.87 -33.07
C SER A 70 -47.72 18.50 -34.18
N LEU A 71 -46.43 18.35 -33.86
CA LEU A 71 -45.42 17.91 -34.83
C LEU A 71 -45.68 16.46 -35.28
N VAL A 72 -46.04 15.56 -34.36
CA VAL A 72 -46.38 14.16 -34.68
C VAL A 72 -47.66 14.08 -35.51
N GLU A 73 -48.73 14.79 -35.12
CA GLU A 73 -50.02 14.80 -35.84
C GLU A 73 -49.90 15.36 -37.27
N ASN A 74 -49.00 16.33 -37.49
CA ASN A 74 -48.69 16.86 -38.82
C ASN A 74 -47.65 16.02 -39.59
N ARG A 75 -47.37 14.77 -39.16
CA ARG A 75 -46.43 13.81 -39.77
C ARG A 75 -44.95 14.23 -39.77
N PHE A 76 -44.54 15.17 -38.92
CA PHE A 76 -43.15 15.61 -38.78
C PHE A 76 -42.39 14.86 -37.66
N SER A 77 -42.52 13.54 -37.59
CA SER A 77 -42.01 12.70 -36.49
C SER A 77 -40.50 12.86 -36.22
N ASP A 78 -39.67 13.08 -37.26
CA ASP A 78 -38.23 13.31 -37.09
C ASP A 78 -37.95 14.67 -36.44
N VAL A 79 -38.73 15.69 -36.81
CA VAL A 79 -38.66 17.04 -36.23
C VAL A 79 -39.15 17.01 -34.78
N ALA A 80 -40.18 16.20 -34.48
CA ALA A 80 -40.61 15.93 -33.12
C ALA A 80 -39.49 15.28 -32.28
N LYS A 81 -38.80 14.25 -32.81
CA LYS A 81 -37.60 13.67 -32.15
C LYS A 81 -36.51 14.71 -31.91
N THR A 82 -36.16 15.53 -32.91
CA THR A 82 -35.17 16.62 -32.74
C THR A 82 -35.61 17.65 -31.69
N TYR A 83 -36.91 17.97 -31.64
CA TYR A 83 -37.49 18.87 -30.65
C TYR A 83 -37.46 18.30 -29.22
N ILE A 84 -37.80 17.02 -29.05
CA ILE A 84 -37.73 16.30 -27.77
C ILE A 84 -36.28 16.28 -27.26
N LEU A 85 -35.30 15.98 -28.13
CA LEU A 85 -33.88 16.01 -27.76
C LEU A 85 -33.42 17.42 -27.35
N PHE A 86 -33.89 18.48 -28.02
CA PHE A 86 -33.62 19.86 -27.60
C PHE A 86 -34.29 20.23 -26.27
N ARG A 87 -35.45 19.64 -25.95
CA ARG A 87 -36.14 19.80 -24.67
C ARG A 87 -35.34 19.12 -23.55
N GLN A 88 -35.04 17.82 -23.71
CA GLN A 88 -34.29 17.01 -22.73
C GLN A 88 -32.92 17.61 -22.41
N LYS A 89 -32.17 18.04 -23.43
CA LYS A 89 -30.89 18.73 -23.21
C LYS A 89 -31.03 19.99 -22.34
N ARG A 90 -32.09 20.77 -22.53
CA ARG A 90 -32.36 21.99 -21.73
C ARG A 90 -32.97 21.69 -20.36
N GLU A 91 -33.52 20.50 -20.15
CA GLU A 91 -33.89 19.97 -18.84
C GLU A 91 -32.64 19.59 -18.05
N GLN A 92 -31.73 18.82 -18.65
CA GLN A 92 -30.42 18.48 -18.07
C GLN A 92 -29.56 19.73 -17.77
N GLU A 93 -29.52 20.72 -18.67
CA GLU A 93 -28.84 22.01 -18.43
C GLU A 93 -29.45 22.81 -17.25
N SER A 94 -30.73 22.60 -16.94
CA SER A 94 -31.46 23.31 -15.89
C SER A 94 -31.51 22.56 -14.55
N ALA A 95 -31.40 21.24 -14.56
CA ALA A 95 -31.51 20.38 -13.39
C ALA A 95 -30.12 20.14 -12.75
N ARG A 96 -29.56 21.19 -12.12
CA ARG A 96 -28.23 21.13 -11.46
C ARG A 96 -28.20 20.34 -10.15
N ILE A 97 -28.46 19.04 -10.24
CA ILE A 97 -27.65 18.06 -9.52
C ILE A 97 -26.28 18.02 -10.23
N PRO A 98 -25.14 17.87 -9.52
CA PRO A 98 -23.86 17.67 -10.20
C PRO A 98 -23.92 16.37 -11.02
N ALA A 99 -23.79 16.49 -12.35
CA ALA A 99 -23.74 15.32 -13.23
C ALA A 99 -22.61 14.38 -12.79
N GLU A 100 -22.83 13.07 -12.88
CA GLU A 100 -21.80 12.10 -12.50
C GLU A 100 -20.57 12.23 -13.41
N PRO A 101 -19.35 12.12 -12.85
CA PRO A 101 -18.14 12.12 -13.66
C PRO A 101 -18.20 10.92 -14.62
N CYS A 102 -18.15 11.19 -15.93
CA CYS A 102 -18.25 10.18 -16.98
C CYS A 102 -16.97 9.31 -17.03
N LEU A 103 -16.92 8.30 -16.16
CA LEU A 103 -15.77 7.44 -15.91
C LEU A 103 -15.90 6.12 -16.68
N THR A 104 -14.78 5.61 -17.20
CA THR A 104 -14.74 4.29 -17.85
C THR A 104 -14.81 3.16 -16.82
N GLN A 105 -15.19 1.95 -17.25
CA GLN A 105 -15.16 0.78 -16.36
C GLN A 105 -13.76 0.49 -15.79
N ASN A 106 -12.70 0.81 -16.54
CA ASN A 106 -11.31 0.76 -16.06
C ASN A 106 -11.03 1.83 -15.00
N ALA A 107 -11.52 3.06 -15.18
CA ALA A 107 -11.43 4.13 -14.18
C ALA A 107 -12.13 3.73 -12.88
N MET A 108 -13.37 3.22 -12.95
CA MET A 108 -14.13 2.71 -11.80
C MET A 108 -13.38 1.57 -11.09
N THR A 109 -12.94 0.55 -11.83
CA THR A 109 -12.15 -0.57 -11.29
C THR A 109 -10.86 -0.10 -10.59
N VAL A 110 -10.21 0.96 -11.09
CA VAL A 110 -9.03 1.56 -10.45
C VAL A 110 -9.40 2.35 -9.19
N LEU A 111 -10.48 3.14 -9.24
CA LEU A 111 -11.01 3.92 -8.12
C LEU A 111 -11.40 3.01 -6.95
N GLU A 112 -12.27 2.03 -7.16
CA GLU A 112 -12.74 1.06 -6.16
C GLU A 112 -11.61 0.29 -5.48
N ARG A 113 -10.59 -0.12 -6.24
CA ARG A 113 -9.45 -0.89 -5.70
C ARG A 113 -8.47 -0.01 -4.93
N ARG A 114 -8.23 1.22 -5.39
CA ARG A 114 -7.11 2.04 -4.90
C ARG A 114 -7.53 3.27 -4.09
N TYR A 115 -8.54 4.02 -4.51
CA TYR A 115 -8.76 5.41 -4.11
C TYR A 115 -10.00 5.66 -3.24
N LEU A 116 -11.13 5.03 -3.57
CA LEU A 116 -12.38 5.24 -2.85
C LEU A 116 -12.26 4.70 -1.43
N LEU A 117 -12.83 5.43 -0.47
CA LEU A 117 -12.93 4.97 0.91
C LEU A 117 -13.77 3.70 1.00
N LYS A 118 -13.40 2.87 1.98
CA LYS A 118 -14.03 1.59 2.28
C LYS A 118 -14.42 1.53 3.75
N ASP A 119 -15.45 0.74 4.04
CA ASP A 119 -15.71 0.31 5.41
C ASP A 119 -14.67 -0.73 5.87
N ASP A 120 -14.78 -1.12 7.14
CA ASP A 120 -13.91 -2.11 7.78
C ASP A 120 -14.16 -3.57 7.28
N ASP A 121 -15.17 -3.79 6.42
CA ASP A 121 -15.39 -5.04 5.67
C ASP A 121 -14.77 -5.01 4.26
N GLY A 122 -14.38 -3.82 3.77
CA GLY A 122 -13.77 -3.61 2.47
C GLY A 122 -14.74 -3.31 1.32
N ASN A 123 -16.03 -3.09 1.60
CA ASN A 123 -16.99 -2.56 0.63
C ASN A 123 -16.65 -1.10 0.31
N VAL A 124 -17.02 -0.61 -0.88
CA VAL A 124 -16.86 0.81 -1.22
C VAL A 124 -18.00 1.61 -0.59
N ILE A 125 -17.66 2.60 0.24
CA ILE A 125 -18.62 3.47 0.95
C ILE A 125 -18.56 4.94 0.49
N GLU A 126 -17.86 5.19 -0.61
CA GLU A 126 -17.62 6.52 -1.17
C GLU A 126 -17.68 6.43 -2.69
N SER A 127 -18.61 7.17 -3.31
CA SER A 127 -18.66 7.33 -4.76
C SER A 127 -17.48 8.17 -5.27
N PRO A 128 -17.13 8.10 -6.58
CA PRO A 128 -16.15 9.01 -7.18
C PRO A 128 -16.47 10.49 -6.93
N ASN A 129 -17.76 10.84 -6.91
CA ASN A 129 -18.24 12.18 -6.63
C ASN A 129 -17.95 12.62 -5.18
N GLU A 130 -18.19 11.75 -4.21
CA GLU A 130 -17.86 12.00 -2.79
C GLU A 130 -16.35 12.05 -2.56
N MET A 131 -15.56 11.21 -3.24
CA MET A 131 -14.10 11.27 -3.23
C MET A 131 -13.61 12.64 -3.71
N PHE A 132 -14.06 13.11 -4.89
CA PHE A 132 -13.69 14.43 -5.40
C PHE A 132 -14.16 15.56 -4.47
N ARG A 133 -15.35 15.45 -3.87
CA ARG A 133 -15.87 16.43 -2.91
C ARG A 133 -15.07 16.45 -1.61
N ARG A 134 -14.69 15.28 -1.04
CA ARG A 134 -13.79 15.15 0.12
C ARG A 134 -12.44 15.82 -0.14
N VAL A 135 -11.85 15.55 -1.30
CA VAL A 135 -10.56 16.13 -1.71
C VAL A 135 -10.68 17.64 -1.84
N ALA A 136 -11.65 18.13 -2.61
CA ALA A 136 -11.89 19.56 -2.83
C ALA A 136 -12.09 20.32 -1.51
N LYS A 137 -12.98 19.81 -0.65
CA LYS A 137 -13.30 20.37 0.67
C LYS A 137 -12.09 20.46 1.59
N THR A 138 -11.25 19.43 1.60
CA THR A 138 -10.03 19.39 2.42
C THR A 138 -9.04 20.45 1.97
N VAL A 139 -8.79 20.56 0.67
CA VAL A 139 -7.80 21.49 0.12
C VAL A 139 -8.34 22.93 0.16
N ALA A 140 -9.62 23.15 -0.12
CA ALA A 140 -10.26 24.46 -0.03
C ALA A 140 -10.40 25.01 1.40
N ALA A 141 -10.46 24.14 2.43
CA ALA A 141 -10.50 24.58 3.83
C ALA A 141 -9.32 25.48 4.23
N VAL A 142 -8.18 25.37 3.53
CA VAL A 142 -6.99 26.23 3.70
C VAL A 142 -7.29 27.69 3.39
N GLU A 143 -8.22 28.02 2.50
CA GLU A 143 -8.55 29.41 2.15
C GLU A 143 -8.96 30.25 3.37
N LYS A 144 -9.55 29.63 4.40
CA LYS A 144 -9.93 30.29 5.66
C LYS A 144 -8.72 30.88 6.40
N LYS A 145 -7.54 30.25 6.28
CA LYS A 145 -6.26 30.74 6.84
C LYS A 145 -5.83 32.06 6.20
N TYR A 146 -6.30 32.32 4.98
CA TYR A 146 -5.94 33.48 4.16
C TYR A 146 -7.14 34.43 3.93
N GLY A 147 -8.18 34.34 4.75
CA GLY A 147 -9.36 35.23 4.70
C GLY A 147 -10.32 35.02 3.52
N ASN A 148 -10.10 33.98 2.70
CA ASN A 148 -10.85 33.73 1.47
C ASN A 148 -12.06 32.82 1.67
N ASP A 149 -13.03 32.89 0.76
CA ASP A 149 -14.20 32.00 0.74
C ASP A 149 -13.81 30.56 0.33
N ALA A 150 -13.60 29.73 1.35
CA ALA A 150 -13.36 28.31 1.21
C ALA A 150 -14.51 27.53 0.56
N LYS A 151 -15.78 27.97 0.68
CA LYS A 151 -16.90 27.25 0.06
C LYS A 151 -16.94 27.52 -1.44
N LYS A 152 -16.73 28.77 -1.88
CA LYS A 152 -16.56 29.08 -3.31
C LYS A 152 -15.38 28.29 -3.90
N LYS A 153 -14.25 28.22 -3.20
CA LYS A 153 -13.08 27.45 -3.66
C LYS A 153 -13.32 25.93 -3.67
N GLU A 154 -14.12 25.40 -2.73
CA GLU A 154 -14.55 23.99 -2.72
C GLU A 154 -15.34 23.62 -3.97
N GLU A 155 -16.27 24.47 -4.42
CA GLU A 155 -17.01 24.26 -5.66
C GLU A 155 -16.10 24.36 -6.90
N GLU A 156 -15.19 25.34 -6.97
CA GLU A 156 -14.24 25.49 -8.08
C GLU A 156 -13.32 24.25 -8.21
N PHE A 157 -12.72 23.79 -7.10
CA PHE A 157 -11.87 22.60 -7.09
C PHE A 157 -12.65 21.31 -7.39
N TYR A 158 -13.86 21.17 -6.86
CA TYR A 158 -14.71 20.02 -7.15
C TYR A 158 -15.13 19.98 -8.62
N ALA A 159 -15.47 21.11 -9.23
CA ALA A 159 -15.83 21.20 -10.65
C ALA A 159 -14.66 20.77 -11.55
N ALA A 160 -13.44 21.22 -11.28
CA ALA A 160 -12.26 20.85 -12.10
C ALA A 160 -11.86 19.37 -11.99
N MET A 161 -12.15 18.71 -10.86
CA MET A 161 -11.91 17.26 -10.70
C MET A 161 -13.05 16.40 -11.25
N SER A 162 -14.31 16.78 -11.03
CA SER A 162 -15.48 16.03 -11.54
C SER A 162 -15.65 16.14 -13.06
N SER A 163 -15.24 17.26 -13.67
CA SER A 163 -15.09 17.40 -15.13
C SER A 163 -13.86 16.67 -15.70
N ILE A 164 -12.98 16.12 -14.85
CA ILE A 164 -11.74 15.43 -15.23
C ILE A 164 -10.77 16.38 -15.98
N ASP A 165 -10.94 17.71 -15.83
CA ASP A 165 -10.07 18.75 -16.39
C ASP A 165 -8.71 18.83 -15.65
N PHE A 166 -8.70 18.54 -14.36
CA PHE A 166 -7.51 18.47 -13.51
C PHE A 166 -7.64 17.33 -12.48
N LEU A 167 -6.58 16.54 -12.31
CA LEU A 167 -6.48 15.57 -11.22
C LEU A 167 -5.19 15.77 -10.41
N PRO A 168 -5.24 15.80 -9.06
CA PRO A 168 -4.06 15.80 -8.22
C PRO A 168 -3.41 14.41 -8.15
N ASN A 169 -2.23 14.33 -7.54
CA ASN A 169 -1.51 13.07 -7.37
C ASN A 169 -2.30 12.01 -6.56
N SER A 170 -1.85 10.76 -6.67
CA SER A 170 -2.56 9.63 -6.06
C SER A 170 -2.70 9.71 -4.53
N PRO A 171 -1.66 10.10 -3.74
CA PRO A 171 -1.81 10.28 -2.30
C PRO A 171 -2.82 11.36 -1.92
N THR A 172 -2.94 12.45 -2.70
CA THR A 172 -3.96 13.48 -2.43
C THR A 172 -5.37 12.91 -2.55
N LEU A 173 -5.67 12.17 -3.62
CA LEU A 173 -6.95 11.48 -3.79
C LEU A 173 -7.24 10.47 -2.65
N MET A 174 -6.22 9.70 -2.26
CA MET A 174 -6.32 8.69 -1.19
C MET A 174 -6.46 9.27 0.22
N ASN A 175 -5.75 10.37 0.53
CA ASN A 175 -5.50 10.80 1.92
C ASN A 175 -6.09 12.17 2.29
N ALA A 176 -6.52 12.99 1.34
CA ALA A 176 -7.18 14.26 1.67
C ALA A 176 -8.45 13.99 2.48
N GLY A 177 -8.58 14.61 3.65
CA GLY A 177 -9.73 14.43 4.55
C GLY A 177 -9.73 13.13 5.36
N THR A 178 -8.74 12.24 5.15
CA THR A 178 -8.60 11.01 5.95
C THR A 178 -7.71 11.24 7.18
N LYS A 179 -7.57 10.22 8.02
CA LYS A 179 -6.77 10.32 9.26
C LYS A 179 -5.26 10.40 8.98
N LEU A 180 -4.79 9.80 7.87
CA LEU A 180 -3.38 9.88 7.44
C LEU A 180 -3.00 11.31 7.00
N GLY A 181 -3.73 11.89 6.05
CA GLY A 181 -3.52 13.27 5.61
C GLY A 181 -2.21 13.56 4.85
N GLN A 182 -1.40 12.55 4.50
CA GLN A 182 -0.18 12.74 3.70
C GLN A 182 -0.50 12.86 2.21
N LEU A 183 -0.27 14.03 1.63
CA LEU A 183 -0.68 14.40 0.26
C LEU A 183 0.49 14.41 -0.74
N SER A 184 1.73 14.49 -0.27
CA SER A 184 2.93 14.39 -1.13
C SER A 184 3.21 12.94 -1.53
N ALA A 185 3.73 12.73 -2.74
CA ALA A 185 4.00 11.39 -3.28
C ALA A 185 5.44 10.90 -3.13
N CYS A 186 6.41 11.82 -3.10
CA CYS A 186 7.82 11.50 -3.05
C CYS A 186 8.59 12.55 -2.25
N PHE A 187 9.78 12.16 -1.80
CA PHE A 187 10.71 12.97 -1.02
C PHE A 187 12.14 12.63 -1.46
N VAL A 188 13.10 13.52 -1.20
CA VAL A 188 14.53 13.24 -1.40
C VAL A 188 15.24 13.35 -0.04
N LEU A 189 15.99 12.32 0.34
CA LEU A 189 16.71 12.25 1.61
C LEU A 189 18.23 12.29 1.36
N PRO A 190 19.00 13.06 2.15
CA PRO A 190 20.46 13.09 2.03
C PRO A 190 21.09 11.92 2.78
N ILE A 191 22.09 11.27 2.18
CA ILE A 191 23.05 10.41 2.90
C ILE A 191 24.40 11.15 3.00
N TYR A 192 25.04 11.11 4.17
CA TYR A 192 26.41 11.58 4.41
C TYR A 192 27.34 10.40 4.77
N ASP A 193 28.66 10.61 4.70
CA ASP A 193 29.70 9.58 4.85
C ASP A 193 29.96 9.12 6.30
N SER A 194 28.91 8.70 7.01
CA SER A 194 28.99 8.07 8.34
C SER A 194 27.92 6.97 8.49
N LEU A 195 28.19 5.94 9.29
CA LEU A 195 27.20 4.89 9.59
C LEU A 195 25.96 5.49 10.28
N GLU A 196 26.15 6.45 11.19
CA GLU A 196 25.06 7.21 11.79
C GLU A 196 24.19 7.88 10.73
N SER A 197 24.77 8.55 9.72
CA SER A 197 23.98 9.14 8.64
C SER A 197 23.32 8.07 7.76
N ILE A 198 24.04 7.01 7.37
CA ILE A 198 23.47 5.93 6.55
C ILE A 198 22.25 5.33 7.25
N PHE A 199 22.36 4.94 8.53
CA PHE A 199 21.28 4.30 9.28
C PHE A 199 20.23 5.26 9.86
N SER A 200 20.58 6.51 10.20
CA SER A 200 19.54 7.52 10.49
C SER A 200 18.78 7.91 9.22
N THR A 201 19.41 7.84 8.04
CA THR A 201 18.67 7.90 6.78
C THR A 201 17.94 6.58 6.53
N VAL A 202 18.42 5.37 6.91
CA VAL A 202 17.59 4.13 6.96
C VAL A 202 16.31 4.40 7.77
N HIS A 203 16.41 5.13 8.86
CA HIS A 203 15.28 5.40 9.74
C HIS A 203 14.35 6.55 9.27
N ASP A 204 14.89 7.69 8.84
CA ASP A 204 14.11 8.84 8.33
C ASP A 204 13.39 8.42 7.04
N MET A 205 14.06 7.59 6.25
CA MET A 205 13.45 6.78 5.22
C MET A 205 12.34 5.93 5.80
N ALA A 206 12.61 5.01 6.76
CA ALA A 206 11.64 4.02 7.28
C ALA A 206 10.28 4.66 7.54
N LEU A 207 10.30 5.83 8.20
CA LEU A 207 9.13 6.64 8.55
C LEU A 207 8.25 7.11 7.37
N ILE A 208 8.79 7.26 6.16
CA ILE A 208 8.14 7.91 5.02
C ILE A 208 7.21 7.00 4.21
N HIS A 209 7.51 5.70 4.15
CA HIS A 209 6.50 4.67 3.92
C HIS A 209 6.08 4.01 5.24
N GLN A 210 6.40 4.55 6.45
CA GLN A 210 5.86 4.10 7.77
C GLN A 210 4.38 4.34 8.01
N THR A 211 3.66 4.46 6.91
CA THR A 211 2.70 3.40 6.57
C THR A 211 3.29 1.94 6.60
N GLY A 212 4.10 1.56 7.65
CA GLY A 212 5.11 0.47 7.84
C GLY A 212 6.63 0.80 7.63
N GLY A 213 7.65 0.65 8.52
CA GLY A 213 7.88 -0.09 9.78
C GLY A 213 9.37 -0.21 10.28
N GLY A 214 9.84 -1.37 10.81
CA GLY A 214 11.21 -1.70 11.34
C GLY A 214 11.46 -3.22 11.70
N CYS A 215 12.57 -3.64 12.37
CA CYS A 215 13.11 -5.05 12.52
C CYS A 215 13.41 -5.60 13.98
N ILE A 216 13.91 -6.86 14.22
CA ILE A 216 13.98 -7.55 15.56
C ILE A 216 15.32 -8.22 15.98
N VAL A 217 15.48 -8.75 17.22
CA VAL A 217 16.75 -9.33 17.76
C VAL A 217 16.82 -10.88 17.81
N GLU A 218 18.04 -11.44 17.86
CA GLU A 218 18.42 -12.85 18.11
C GLU A 218 17.74 -13.49 19.35
N GLY A 219 17.32 -14.75 19.24
CA GLY A 219 16.56 -15.49 20.26
C GLY A 219 15.07 -15.14 20.33
N SER A 220 14.60 -14.24 19.45
CA SER A 220 13.17 -13.99 19.25
C SER A 220 12.55 -15.14 18.47
N LYS A 221 11.46 -15.70 19.00
CA LYS A 221 10.73 -16.80 18.39
C LYS A 221 9.90 -16.28 17.24
N VAL A 222 9.83 -17.05 16.17
CA VAL A 222 9.07 -16.78 14.94
C VAL A 222 8.26 -18.02 14.57
N PHE A 223 7.09 -17.82 13.97
CA PHE A 223 6.24 -18.92 13.53
C PHE A 223 6.25 -19.03 12.00
N THR A 224 6.77 -20.14 11.47
CA THR A 224 6.92 -20.37 10.04
C THR A 224 6.50 -21.79 9.65
N SER A 225 6.10 -21.98 8.39
CA SER A 225 5.74 -23.30 7.86
C SER A 225 6.95 -24.21 7.63
N PHE A 226 8.17 -23.72 7.90
CA PHE A 226 9.43 -24.45 7.71
C PHE A 226 9.92 -25.13 8.99
N CYS A 227 9.85 -24.45 10.15
CA CYS A 227 10.24 -25.01 11.45
C CYS A 227 9.07 -25.21 12.44
N GLY A 228 7.92 -24.58 12.21
CA GLY A 228 6.93 -24.38 13.26
C GLY A 228 7.27 -23.13 14.06
N LEU A 229 7.32 -23.22 15.39
CA LEU A 229 7.84 -22.17 16.26
C LEU A 229 9.33 -22.39 16.49
N GLU A 230 10.18 -21.44 16.12
CA GLU A 230 11.64 -21.55 16.22
C GLU A 230 12.28 -20.19 16.51
N ASP A 231 13.49 -20.15 17.06
CA ASP A 231 14.26 -18.91 17.20
C ASP A 231 14.73 -18.43 15.82
N ILE A 232 14.65 -17.11 15.54
CA ILE A 232 14.85 -16.59 14.17
C ILE A 232 16.26 -16.83 13.62
N ASP A 233 17.27 -16.82 14.49
CA ASP A 233 18.65 -17.23 14.23
C ASP A 233 18.77 -18.74 13.95
N VAL A 234 18.15 -19.61 14.75
CA VAL A 234 18.12 -21.06 14.50
C VAL A 234 17.40 -21.39 13.18
N LEU A 235 16.32 -20.69 12.85
CA LEU A 235 15.64 -20.77 11.55
C LEU A 235 16.58 -20.38 10.40
N TYR A 236 17.32 -19.28 10.56
CA TYR A 236 18.27 -18.76 9.57
C TYR A 236 19.38 -19.79 9.29
N GLU A 237 20.02 -20.32 10.34
CA GLU A 237 21.08 -21.33 10.21
C GLU A 237 20.55 -22.68 9.69
N LYS A 238 19.33 -23.11 10.07
CA LYS A 238 18.66 -24.30 9.50
C LYS A 238 18.40 -24.17 7.99
N ILE A 239 18.19 -22.95 7.48
CA ILE A 239 18.05 -22.71 6.03
C ILE A 239 19.41 -22.80 5.34
N LEU A 240 20.49 -22.24 5.91
CA LEU A 240 21.86 -22.41 5.37
C LEU A 240 22.26 -23.89 5.27
N GLN A 241 21.91 -24.68 6.27
CA GLN A 241 22.14 -26.13 6.30
C GLN A 241 21.41 -26.91 5.18
N GLN A 242 20.39 -26.32 4.53
CA GLN A 242 19.78 -26.88 3.31
C GLN A 242 20.52 -26.50 2.01
N GLY A 243 21.75 -25.98 2.10
CA GLY A 243 22.58 -25.61 0.95
C GLY A 243 22.31 -24.21 0.40
N TYR A 244 21.49 -23.39 1.07
CA TYR A 244 21.24 -22.01 0.67
C TYR A 244 22.46 -21.15 1.00
N LYS A 245 22.87 -20.33 0.03
CA LYS A 245 24.08 -19.51 0.16
C LYS A 245 23.78 -18.21 0.89
N GLU A 246 24.41 -18.03 2.04
CA GLU A 246 24.48 -16.73 2.69
C GLU A 246 25.19 -15.73 1.75
N THR A 247 24.55 -14.59 1.51
CA THR A 247 25.23 -13.44 0.87
C THR A 247 25.54 -12.42 1.95
N ASN A 248 26.83 -12.14 2.17
CA ASN A 248 27.31 -11.14 3.12
C ASN A 248 27.42 -9.76 2.43
N HIS A 249 26.96 -8.71 3.10
CA HIS A 249 26.97 -7.32 2.62
C HIS A 249 27.64 -6.36 3.62
N GLY A 250 28.49 -6.88 4.52
CA GLY A 250 29.25 -6.12 5.51
C GLY A 250 28.50 -5.90 6.83
N THR A 251 27.47 -5.05 6.81
CA THR A 251 26.64 -4.74 7.99
C THR A 251 25.50 -5.73 8.24
N HIS A 252 25.27 -6.63 7.29
CA HIS A 252 24.25 -7.66 7.36
C HIS A 252 24.51 -8.76 6.32
N ASN A 253 23.89 -9.91 6.55
CA ASN A 253 23.87 -11.07 5.69
C ASN A 253 22.42 -11.43 5.31
N THR A 254 22.26 -12.17 4.20
CA THR A 254 20.96 -12.46 3.61
C THR A 254 20.86 -13.87 3.06
N ILE A 255 19.66 -14.43 3.10
CA ILE A 255 19.32 -15.68 2.39
C ILE A 255 18.04 -15.47 1.59
N ASP A 256 18.13 -15.52 0.26
CA ASP A 256 16.94 -15.59 -0.60
C ASP A 256 16.30 -16.98 -0.49
N ILE A 257 15.01 -17.03 -0.24
CA ILE A 257 14.19 -18.26 -0.12
C ILE A 257 12.89 -18.11 -0.92
N SER A 258 12.86 -17.21 -1.91
CA SER A 258 11.67 -16.90 -2.70
C SER A 258 11.21 -18.05 -3.61
N ASP A 259 12.10 -19.02 -3.88
CA ASP A 259 11.81 -20.30 -4.50
C ASP A 259 11.01 -21.24 -3.56
N LYS A 260 11.31 -21.23 -2.26
CA LYS A 260 10.69 -22.11 -1.27
C LYS A 260 9.27 -21.66 -0.92
N ASN A 261 8.41 -22.64 -0.68
CA ASN A 261 7.05 -22.44 -0.16
C ASN A 261 7.05 -22.28 1.37
N ILE A 262 7.82 -21.31 1.87
CA ILE A 262 7.87 -20.96 3.30
C ILE A 262 6.91 -19.80 3.56
N TYR A 263 6.08 -19.95 4.58
CA TYR A 263 5.07 -18.99 4.98
C TYR A 263 5.23 -18.64 6.46
N THR A 264 4.79 -17.44 6.83
CA THR A 264 4.58 -17.00 8.21
C THR A 264 3.15 -16.49 8.35
N ILE A 265 2.83 -15.95 9.53
CA ILE A 265 1.55 -15.35 9.86
C ILE A 265 1.75 -13.85 9.92
N SER A 266 0.99 -13.14 9.10
CA SER A 266 0.96 -11.67 9.04
C SER A 266 -0.38 -11.16 9.53
N PHE A 267 -0.48 -9.89 9.91
CA PHE A 267 -1.75 -9.21 10.13
C PHE A 267 -2.13 -8.40 8.88
N ASP A 268 -3.29 -8.69 8.26
CA ASP A 268 -3.89 -7.82 7.26
C ASP A 268 -4.72 -6.73 7.96
N LYS A 269 -4.21 -5.50 7.88
CA LYS A 269 -4.84 -4.28 8.41
C LYS A 269 -6.16 -3.92 7.72
N LYS A 270 -6.51 -4.56 6.59
CA LYS A 270 -7.81 -4.35 5.91
C LYS A 270 -8.90 -5.21 6.51
N SER A 271 -8.66 -6.52 6.64
CA SER A 271 -9.65 -7.47 7.18
C SER A 271 -9.59 -7.62 8.70
N ASN A 272 -8.70 -6.90 9.38
CA ASN A 272 -8.40 -6.99 10.82
C ASN A 272 -8.09 -8.43 11.30
N LYS A 273 -7.47 -9.26 10.44
CA LYS A 273 -7.27 -10.70 10.66
C LYS A 273 -5.82 -11.10 10.46
N PHE A 274 -5.41 -12.13 11.20
CA PHE A 274 -4.14 -12.81 10.95
C PHE A 274 -4.29 -13.79 9.78
N VAL A 275 -3.39 -13.71 8.79
CA VAL A 275 -3.46 -14.45 7.52
C VAL A 275 -2.10 -15.02 7.12
N LYS A 276 -2.13 -16.16 6.42
CA LYS A 276 -0.93 -16.84 5.89
C LYS A 276 -0.29 -16.05 4.75
N ASP A 277 0.99 -15.71 4.91
CA ASP A 277 1.75 -14.91 3.96
C ASP A 277 3.15 -15.48 3.73
N LYS A 278 3.72 -15.31 2.53
CA LYS A 278 4.95 -15.99 2.09
C LYS A 278 6.19 -15.24 2.58
N ILE A 279 7.20 -15.96 3.05
CA ILE A 279 8.54 -15.39 3.29
C ILE A 279 9.36 -15.56 2.00
N THR A 280 9.99 -14.48 1.53
CA THR A 280 10.83 -14.52 0.32
C THR A 280 12.32 -14.38 0.61
N LYS A 281 12.72 -13.82 1.76
CA LYS A 281 14.14 -13.64 2.12
C LYS A 281 14.31 -13.42 3.63
N LEU A 282 15.41 -13.92 4.18
CA LEU A 282 15.80 -13.81 5.58
C LEU A 282 16.98 -12.84 5.76
N TRP A 283 17.00 -12.14 6.90
CA TRP A 283 17.97 -11.10 7.25
C TRP A 283 18.75 -11.44 8.51
N LYS A 284 20.05 -11.12 8.56
CA LYS A 284 20.92 -11.19 9.76
C LYS A 284 21.84 -9.96 9.81
N PHE A 285 21.52 -8.94 10.61
CA PHE A 285 22.27 -7.70 10.77
C PHE A 285 23.33 -7.81 11.87
N SER A 286 24.53 -7.28 11.62
CA SER A 286 25.70 -7.37 12.51
C SER A 286 26.03 -6.09 13.28
N ASP A 287 25.49 -4.94 12.87
CA ASP A 287 25.51 -3.69 13.63
C ASP A 287 24.18 -2.94 13.43
N VAL A 288 23.56 -2.55 14.54
CA VAL A 288 22.26 -1.86 14.62
C VAL A 288 22.29 -0.74 15.68
N GLY A 289 23.50 -0.37 16.14
CA GLY A 289 23.73 0.53 17.27
C GLY A 289 23.73 -0.18 18.63
N GLU A 290 24.37 0.45 19.62
CA GLU A 290 24.72 -0.14 20.93
C GLU A 290 23.54 -0.63 21.81
N ASN A 291 22.30 -0.30 21.45
CA ASN A 291 21.14 -0.50 22.32
C ASN A 291 19.88 -0.88 21.53
N ALA A 292 19.25 -1.99 21.93
CA ALA A 292 17.88 -2.32 21.56
C ALA A 292 16.86 -1.54 22.42
N PHE A 293 15.59 -1.68 22.06
CA PHE A 293 14.45 -1.37 22.92
C PHE A 293 13.75 -2.68 23.30
N THR A 294 13.56 -2.90 24.59
CA THR A 294 12.78 -4.02 25.12
C THR A 294 11.38 -3.54 25.47
N VAL A 295 10.39 -4.17 24.84
CA VAL A 295 8.97 -3.89 25.06
C VAL A 295 8.35 -5.11 25.73
N LYS A 296 7.92 -4.95 26.98
CA LYS A 296 7.24 -6.01 27.75
C LYS A 296 5.80 -5.63 27.99
N THR A 297 4.90 -6.56 27.74
CA THR A 297 3.47 -6.44 28.01
C THR A 297 3.15 -6.96 29.42
N LYS A 298 2.06 -6.47 30.03
CA LYS A 298 1.53 -7.01 31.30
C LYS A 298 1.31 -8.52 31.29
N THR A 299 1.11 -9.07 30.10
CA THR A 299 0.80 -10.48 29.87
C THR A 299 2.02 -11.30 29.48
N GLY A 300 3.20 -10.90 29.94
CA GLY A 300 4.44 -11.67 29.79
C GLY A 300 5.05 -11.70 28.39
N THR A 301 4.32 -11.33 27.32
CA THR A 301 4.89 -11.15 25.98
C THR A 301 5.96 -10.07 26.02
N GLU A 302 7.16 -10.43 25.58
CA GLU A 302 8.35 -9.59 25.53
C GLU A 302 8.98 -9.69 24.15
N ILE A 303 9.40 -8.56 23.60
CA ILE A 303 10.15 -8.45 22.35
C ILE A 303 11.27 -7.43 22.54
N MET A 304 12.45 -7.73 22.00
CA MET A 304 13.59 -6.83 21.97
C MET A 304 13.91 -6.51 20.51
N THR A 305 14.03 -5.23 20.19
CA THR A 305 13.86 -4.71 18.84
C THR A 305 14.64 -3.40 18.62
N SER A 306 14.73 -2.92 17.38
CA SER A 306 15.36 -1.64 17.05
C SER A 306 14.45 -0.46 17.44
N ALA A 307 15.04 0.71 17.74
CA ALA A 307 14.31 1.86 18.27
C ALA A 307 13.15 2.33 17.36
N TRP A 308 13.30 2.18 16.04
CA TRP A 308 12.36 2.60 15.01
C TRP A 308 11.24 1.60 14.70
N HIS A 309 11.26 0.42 15.33
CA HIS A 309 10.31 -0.65 15.05
C HIS A 309 8.86 -0.28 15.39
N PRO A 310 7.89 -0.48 14.48
CA PRO A 310 6.49 -0.19 14.70
C PRO A 310 5.89 -1.19 15.65
N PHE A 311 4.96 -0.72 16.45
CA PHE A 311 3.94 -1.57 17.04
C PHE A 311 2.60 -1.10 16.53
N ILE A 312 1.76 -2.07 16.13
CA ILE A 312 0.35 -1.78 15.85
C ILE A 312 -0.33 -1.54 17.20
N ILE A 313 -0.60 -0.28 17.52
CA ILE A 313 -1.31 0.16 18.72
C ILE A 313 -2.80 0.37 18.46
N PHE A 314 -3.63 0.28 19.50
CA PHE A 314 -5.04 0.62 19.49
C PHE A 314 -5.38 1.76 20.47
N ASP A 315 -5.67 2.96 19.96
CA ASP A 315 -6.05 4.13 20.78
C ASP A 315 -7.54 4.50 20.67
N GLY A 316 -8.35 3.56 20.19
CA GLY A 316 -9.66 3.81 19.59
C GLY A 316 -9.63 3.66 18.06
N MET A 317 -8.45 3.61 17.44
CA MET A 317 -8.20 3.01 16.13
C MET A 317 -6.84 2.29 16.11
N LEU A 318 -6.66 1.38 15.16
CA LEU A 318 -5.34 0.81 14.87
C LEU A 318 -4.42 1.87 14.22
N ARG A 319 -3.21 2.01 14.75
CA ARG A 319 -2.15 2.91 14.26
C ARG A 319 -0.77 2.27 14.46
N GLU A 320 0.25 2.82 13.81
CA GLU A 320 1.64 2.46 14.09
C GLU A 320 2.29 3.50 15.00
N LYS A 321 3.22 3.04 15.84
CA LYS A 321 4.00 3.84 16.79
C LYS A 321 5.33 3.15 17.07
N ARG A 322 6.45 3.88 17.14
CA ARG A 322 7.78 3.27 17.28
C ARG A 322 8.05 2.68 18.65
N ALA A 323 9.00 1.75 18.74
CA ALA A 323 9.46 1.12 19.97
C ALA A 323 9.94 2.15 21.01
N ASP A 324 10.64 3.20 20.57
CA ASP A 324 11.10 4.30 21.41
C ASP A 324 10.04 5.40 21.68
N GLU A 325 8.94 5.41 20.93
CA GLU A 325 7.77 6.26 21.20
C GLU A 325 6.76 5.60 22.15
N LEU A 326 6.75 4.26 22.23
CA LEU A 326 5.85 3.49 23.07
C LEU A 326 5.94 3.90 24.55
N LYS A 327 4.82 3.75 25.26
CA LYS A 327 4.68 4.13 26.67
C LYS A 327 3.87 3.06 27.41
N ARG A 328 4.18 2.91 28.70
CA ARG A 328 3.38 2.11 29.63
C ARG A 328 1.92 2.55 29.57
N GLY A 329 1.02 1.61 29.27
CA GLY A 329 -0.41 1.87 29.07
C GLY A 329 -0.87 1.91 27.61
N ASP A 330 0.03 1.99 26.62
CA ASP A 330 -0.34 1.75 25.22
C ASP A 330 -0.92 0.34 25.06
N LEU A 331 -1.89 0.18 24.17
CA LEU A 331 -2.49 -1.12 23.83
C LEU A 331 -1.87 -1.59 22.51
N ILE A 332 -1.08 -2.67 22.50
CA ILE A 332 -0.51 -3.26 21.26
C ILE A 332 -1.27 -4.52 20.85
N LEU A 333 -1.23 -4.82 19.55
CA LEU A 333 -1.82 -6.01 18.95
C LEU A 333 -1.09 -7.30 19.38
N LYS A 334 -1.86 -8.31 19.80
CA LYS A 334 -1.45 -9.70 20.04
C LYS A 334 -2.10 -10.64 18.99
N PRO A 335 -1.50 -11.80 18.69
CA PRO A 335 -2.09 -12.76 17.76
C PRO A 335 -3.29 -13.51 18.30
N ASN A 336 -4.10 -14.01 17.36
CA ASN A 336 -5.14 -15.01 17.58
C ASN A 336 -5.34 -15.79 16.25
N VAL A 337 -4.50 -16.78 16.01
CA VAL A 337 -4.23 -17.34 14.66
C VAL A 337 -5.14 -18.53 14.32
N THR A 338 -6.29 -18.69 14.99
CA THR A 338 -7.00 -19.98 14.90
C THR A 338 -7.67 -20.27 13.56
N SER A 339 -7.87 -19.29 12.69
CA SER A 339 -8.39 -19.51 11.32
C SER A 339 -7.32 -19.93 10.30
N GLU A 340 -6.11 -19.37 10.40
CA GLU A 340 -5.12 -19.32 9.31
C GLU A 340 -3.85 -20.14 9.63
N TRP A 341 -4.02 -21.28 10.31
CA TRP A 341 -2.89 -22.10 10.77
C TRP A 341 -2.03 -22.62 9.61
N LEU A 342 -0.71 -22.51 9.77
CA LEU A 342 0.26 -22.85 8.72
C LEU A 342 0.23 -24.33 8.32
N PHE A 343 -0.19 -25.22 9.24
CA PHE A 343 -0.14 -26.68 9.12
C PHE A 343 -1.54 -27.31 9.14
N GLN A 344 -1.91 -28.01 8.06
CA GLN A 344 -3.21 -28.71 7.96
C GLN A 344 -3.05 -30.24 8.06
N ALA A 345 -1.86 -30.77 7.77
CA ALA A 345 -1.42 -32.13 8.09
C ALA A 345 0.10 -32.15 8.30
N TYR A 346 0.58 -33.15 9.05
CA TYR A 346 2.02 -33.46 9.16
C TYR A 346 2.21 -34.98 9.32
N SER A 347 3.27 -35.51 8.72
CA SER A 347 3.62 -36.93 8.72
C SER A 347 5.13 -37.08 8.81
N ILE A 348 5.59 -38.11 9.52
CA ILE A 348 6.98 -38.55 9.54
C ILE A 348 7.21 -39.62 8.46
N ASP A 349 8.45 -39.78 8.01
CA ASP A 349 8.81 -40.71 6.92
C ASP A 349 8.52 -42.19 7.26
N ASP A 350 8.35 -42.52 8.55
CA ASP A 350 7.92 -43.84 9.02
C ASP A 350 6.40 -44.10 8.81
N GLY A 351 5.69 -43.24 8.07
CA GLY A 351 4.27 -43.39 7.69
C GLY A 351 3.23 -43.14 8.81
N ILE A 352 3.65 -43.06 10.07
CA ILE A 352 2.75 -42.89 11.22
C ILE A 352 2.26 -41.43 11.31
N LYS A 353 1.03 -41.19 10.86
CA LYS A 353 0.33 -39.90 10.96
C LYS A 353 0.21 -39.42 12.41
N VAL A 354 0.67 -38.22 12.72
CA VAL A 354 0.50 -37.63 14.06
C VAL A 354 -0.96 -37.19 14.25
N ASP A 355 -1.57 -37.58 15.37
CA ASP A 355 -2.95 -37.22 15.72
C ASP A 355 -3.08 -36.90 17.22
N ARG A 356 -4.30 -36.56 17.64
CA ARG A 356 -4.66 -36.10 19.00
C ARG A 356 -4.17 -37.04 20.10
N ASP A 357 -4.23 -38.35 19.89
CA ASP A 357 -3.93 -39.33 20.93
C ASP A 357 -2.43 -39.63 21.03
N LEU A 358 -1.71 -39.72 19.91
CA LEU A 358 -0.24 -39.75 19.96
C LEU A 358 0.33 -38.45 20.52
N ALA A 359 -0.23 -37.30 20.12
CA ALA A 359 0.17 -36.00 20.64
C ALA A 359 -0.10 -35.87 22.15
N TRP A 360 -1.26 -36.34 22.63
CA TRP A 360 -1.55 -36.44 24.06
C TRP A 360 -0.56 -37.36 24.79
N LEU A 361 -0.21 -38.52 24.22
CA LEU A 361 0.77 -39.43 24.82
C LEU A 361 2.17 -38.78 24.91
N ILE A 362 2.57 -38.01 23.90
CA ILE A 362 3.84 -37.25 23.90
C ILE A 362 3.79 -36.13 24.94
N GLY A 363 2.69 -35.37 25.04
CA GLY A 363 2.51 -34.33 26.04
C GLY A 363 2.55 -34.87 27.47
N TYR A 364 1.84 -35.98 27.73
CA TYR A 364 1.88 -36.67 29.02
C TYR A 364 3.28 -37.22 29.33
N TYR A 365 3.98 -37.75 28.32
CA TYR A 365 5.34 -38.21 28.49
C TYR A 365 6.30 -37.07 28.88
N LEU A 366 6.17 -35.86 28.31
CA LEU A 366 7.05 -34.74 28.64
C LEU A 366 6.98 -34.32 30.11
N GLY A 367 5.80 -34.38 30.74
CA GLY A 367 5.63 -34.22 32.19
C GLY A 367 6.09 -35.45 33.00
N ASP A 368 5.18 -36.38 33.28
CA ASP A 368 5.40 -37.52 34.19
C ASP A 368 6.06 -38.77 33.56
N GLY A 369 6.39 -38.75 32.26
CA GLY A 369 7.03 -39.89 31.60
C GLY A 369 8.49 -40.13 31.99
N SER A 370 8.98 -41.37 31.86
CA SER A 370 10.40 -41.70 31.94
C SER A 370 10.81 -42.77 30.94
N ILE A 371 11.99 -42.60 30.33
CA ILE A 371 12.74 -43.68 29.67
C ILE A 371 14.07 -43.82 30.40
N GLY A 372 14.41 -45.04 30.79
CA GLY A 372 15.69 -45.35 31.44
C GLY A 372 16.11 -46.79 31.18
N GLN A 373 17.32 -47.14 31.58
CA GLN A 373 17.83 -48.50 31.40
C GLN A 373 17.13 -49.53 32.31
N SER A 374 17.22 -50.78 31.89
CA SER A 374 16.75 -51.98 32.56
C SER A 374 17.65 -53.16 32.13
N LYS A 375 17.57 -54.31 32.82
CA LYS A 375 18.40 -55.50 32.51
C LYS A 375 18.28 -55.97 31.05
N ASN A 376 17.14 -55.72 30.41
CA ASN A 376 16.80 -56.21 29.07
C ASN A 376 16.64 -55.04 28.07
N GLY A 377 17.47 -53.99 28.20
CA GLY A 377 17.44 -52.79 27.35
C GLY A 377 16.64 -51.63 27.95
N LEU A 378 16.09 -50.75 27.10
CA LEU A 378 15.38 -49.55 27.54
C LEU A 378 13.98 -49.88 28.07
N ARG A 379 13.50 -49.07 29.02
CA ARG A 379 12.19 -49.22 29.64
C ARG A 379 11.46 -47.88 29.68
N PHE A 380 10.31 -47.82 29.01
CA PHE A 380 9.38 -46.68 29.03
C PHE A 380 8.36 -46.88 30.15
N ARG A 381 8.11 -45.82 30.92
CA ARG A 381 7.10 -45.80 31.99
C ARG A 381 6.37 -44.46 32.03
N LEU A 382 5.08 -44.51 32.35
CA LEU A 382 4.30 -43.35 32.78
C LEU A 382 3.79 -43.62 34.20
N PHE A 383 3.61 -42.56 34.98
CA PHE A 383 3.09 -42.60 36.35
C PHE A 383 1.87 -41.69 36.49
N ASP A 384 1.00 -41.99 37.45
CA ASP A 384 -0.14 -41.16 37.87
C ASP A 384 -0.55 -41.54 39.31
N GLY A 385 -1.11 -40.62 40.08
CA GLY A 385 -1.81 -40.93 41.32
C GLY A 385 -3.18 -41.59 41.12
N LYS A 386 -3.69 -41.61 39.87
CA LYS A 386 -4.98 -42.16 39.45
C LYS A 386 -4.81 -43.22 38.34
N LYS A 387 -5.93 -43.77 37.87
CA LYS A 387 -5.94 -44.73 36.75
C LYS A 387 -6.32 -44.07 35.42
N ASP A 388 -7.04 -42.96 35.43
CA ASP A 388 -7.71 -42.34 34.28
C ASP A 388 -6.75 -42.10 33.09
N SER A 389 -5.68 -41.34 33.33
CA SER A 389 -4.66 -41.01 32.33
C SER A 389 -3.91 -42.26 31.85
N LEU A 390 -3.61 -43.17 32.77
CA LEU A 390 -2.93 -44.44 32.46
C LEU A 390 -3.82 -45.43 31.69
N GLN A 391 -5.15 -45.35 31.84
CA GLN A 391 -6.10 -46.09 31.02
C GLN A 391 -6.11 -45.56 29.58
N LYS A 392 -6.10 -44.23 29.39
CA LYS A 392 -5.95 -43.63 28.05
C LYS A 392 -4.61 -44.00 27.43
N ALA A 393 -3.49 -43.87 28.16
CA ALA A 393 -2.18 -44.26 27.68
C ALA A 393 -2.08 -45.76 27.33
N ARG A 394 -2.68 -46.65 28.14
CA ARG A 394 -2.79 -48.09 27.84
C ARG A 394 -3.62 -48.34 26.56
N LYS A 395 -4.74 -47.63 26.39
CA LYS A 395 -5.59 -47.73 25.20
C LYS A 395 -4.78 -47.41 23.94
N ILE A 396 -4.06 -46.28 23.96
CA ILE A 396 -3.21 -45.82 22.85
C ILE A 396 -2.08 -46.83 22.57
N LEU A 397 -1.41 -47.35 23.61
CA LEU A 397 -0.35 -48.35 23.45
C LEU A 397 -0.85 -49.67 22.83
N LEU A 398 -2.07 -50.10 23.19
CA LEU A 398 -2.68 -51.31 22.64
C LEU A 398 -3.18 -51.11 21.21
N GLU A 399 -4.05 -50.13 20.97
CA GLU A 399 -4.76 -49.96 19.70
C GLU A 399 -3.88 -49.45 18.55
N ARG A 400 -2.77 -48.78 18.86
CA ARG A 400 -1.88 -48.15 17.87
C ARG A 400 -0.56 -48.86 17.64
N PHE A 401 -0.07 -49.57 18.66
CA PHE A 401 1.27 -50.18 18.66
C PHE A 401 1.25 -51.67 19.06
N GLU A 402 0.07 -52.24 19.31
CA GLU A 402 -0.14 -53.64 19.73
C GLU A 402 0.52 -53.98 21.08
N ILE A 403 0.84 -52.97 21.89
CA ILE A 403 1.55 -53.12 23.18
C ILE A 403 0.54 -53.24 24.33
N ASN A 404 0.16 -54.47 24.64
CA ASN A 404 -0.62 -54.76 25.84
C ASN A 404 0.19 -54.50 27.12
N VAL A 405 -0.18 -53.46 27.88
CA VAL A 405 0.43 -53.12 29.19
C VAL A 405 -0.58 -53.24 30.33
N LYS A 406 -0.12 -53.78 31.47
CA LYS A 406 -0.91 -53.81 32.72
C LYS A 406 -0.64 -52.54 33.53
N ILE A 407 -1.70 -51.94 34.10
CA ILE A 407 -1.58 -50.89 35.11
C ILE A 407 -1.23 -51.56 36.43
N GLN A 408 -0.13 -51.15 37.06
CA GLN A 408 0.37 -51.66 38.34
C GLN A 408 0.34 -50.54 39.37
N GLN A 409 0.29 -50.87 40.67
CA GLN A 409 0.37 -49.90 41.77
C GLN A 409 1.57 -50.24 42.65
N ASP A 410 2.35 -49.24 43.05
CA ASP A 410 3.49 -49.42 43.95
C ASP A 410 3.09 -49.28 45.44
N SER A 411 4.05 -49.53 46.34
CA SER A 411 3.87 -49.40 47.79
C SER A 411 3.64 -47.95 48.27
N ARG A 412 3.86 -46.95 47.40
CA ARG A 412 3.58 -45.53 47.64
C ARG A 412 2.19 -45.14 47.13
N ARG A 413 1.39 -46.11 46.69
CA ARG A 413 0.07 -45.98 46.05
C ARG A 413 0.10 -45.30 44.68
N LEU A 414 1.27 -45.10 44.07
CA LEU A 414 1.41 -44.53 42.74
C LEU A 414 1.07 -45.60 41.68
N TYR A 415 0.24 -45.27 40.71
CA TYR A 415 -0.03 -46.14 39.57
C TYR A 415 1.03 -45.94 38.49
N SER A 416 1.31 -46.99 37.72
CA SER A 416 2.19 -46.92 36.55
C SER A 416 1.79 -47.89 35.45
N ILE A 417 2.21 -47.59 34.23
CA ILE A 417 2.34 -48.56 33.14
C ILE A 417 3.81 -48.65 32.73
N THR A 418 4.24 -49.83 32.31
CA THR A 418 5.61 -50.11 31.89
C THR A 418 5.60 -50.89 30.58
N THR A 419 6.47 -50.52 29.63
CA THR A 419 6.81 -51.36 28.48
C THR A 419 8.33 -51.42 28.26
N THR A 420 8.78 -52.54 27.73
CA THR A 420 10.16 -52.83 27.30
C THR A 420 10.21 -53.21 25.82
N ASN A 421 9.18 -52.89 25.04
CA ASN A 421 9.17 -53.09 23.58
C ASN A 421 10.23 -52.17 22.93
N GLN A 422 11.40 -52.73 22.58
CA GLN A 422 12.52 -51.94 22.08
C GLN A 422 12.23 -51.26 20.73
N LYS A 423 11.35 -51.83 19.88
CA LYS A 423 10.94 -51.23 18.60
C LYS A 423 10.21 -49.91 18.84
N PHE A 424 9.19 -49.94 19.71
CA PHE A 424 8.46 -48.72 20.10
C PHE A 424 9.33 -47.71 20.85
N ILE A 425 10.19 -48.14 21.78
CA ILE A 425 10.98 -47.20 22.58
C ILE A 425 12.03 -46.48 21.72
N LYS A 426 12.72 -47.21 20.83
CA LYS A 426 13.66 -46.60 19.86
C LYS A 426 12.94 -45.66 18.89
N TRP A 427 11.75 -46.03 18.40
CA TRP A 427 10.93 -45.18 17.56
C TRP A 427 10.46 -43.90 18.29
N PHE A 428 9.95 -44.04 19.52
CA PHE A 428 9.48 -42.91 20.31
C PHE A 428 10.61 -41.91 20.61
N LEU A 429 11.82 -42.39 20.92
CA LEU A 429 13.02 -41.57 21.04
C LEU A 429 13.36 -40.87 19.71
N LYS A 430 13.40 -41.60 18.59
CA LYS A 430 13.67 -41.05 17.24
C LYS A 430 12.74 -39.89 16.91
N ILE A 431 11.44 -40.01 17.20
CA ILE A 431 10.46 -38.99 16.79
C ILE A 431 10.32 -37.83 17.78
N THR A 432 10.56 -38.05 19.08
CA THR A 432 10.39 -36.98 20.09
C THR A 432 11.68 -36.26 20.48
N GLY A 433 12.86 -36.84 20.20
CA GLY A 433 14.16 -36.26 20.58
C GLY A 433 14.44 -36.20 22.08
N VAL A 434 13.59 -36.81 22.92
CA VAL A 434 13.70 -36.72 24.39
C VAL A 434 14.93 -37.46 24.93
N PRO A 435 15.63 -36.91 25.93
CA PRO A 435 16.81 -37.56 26.51
C PRO A 435 16.45 -38.82 27.31
N ILE A 436 17.38 -39.78 27.32
CA ILE A 436 17.29 -40.97 28.19
C ILE A 436 17.76 -40.57 29.59
N GLY A 437 16.96 -40.88 30.62
CA GLY A 437 17.27 -40.56 32.01
C GLY A 437 16.69 -39.22 32.46
N ASN A 438 17.56 -38.23 32.72
CA ASN A 438 17.17 -36.95 33.33
C ASN A 438 16.67 -35.94 32.29
N LYS A 439 15.53 -35.31 32.59
CA LYS A 439 14.88 -34.27 31.77
C LYS A 439 15.40 -32.86 32.07
N THR A 440 16.71 -32.66 32.00
CA THR A 440 17.31 -31.32 32.18
C THR A 440 16.99 -30.40 31.01
N GLU A 441 17.14 -30.93 29.79
CA GLU A 441 16.76 -30.25 28.55
C GLU A 441 15.55 -30.94 27.92
N LEU A 442 14.52 -30.13 27.64
CA LEU A 442 13.31 -30.52 26.92
C LEU A 442 12.91 -29.38 26.00
N TYR A 443 12.38 -29.76 24.84
CA TYR A 443 11.82 -28.87 23.83
C TYR A 443 10.47 -29.45 23.40
N ILE A 444 9.58 -28.65 22.81
CA ILE A 444 8.41 -29.19 22.11
C ILE A 444 8.94 -29.92 20.86
N PRO A 445 8.64 -31.22 20.64
CA PRO A 445 9.16 -31.94 19.49
C PRO A 445 8.72 -31.31 18.16
N GLU A 446 9.59 -31.33 17.15
CA GLU A 446 9.33 -30.66 15.86
C GLU A 446 8.03 -31.14 15.18
N LEU A 447 7.70 -32.43 15.30
CA LEU A 447 6.44 -32.98 14.79
C LEU A 447 5.19 -32.39 15.47
N ILE A 448 5.31 -31.92 16.72
CA ILE A 448 4.25 -31.22 17.44
C ILE A 448 4.22 -29.75 17.01
N LEU A 449 5.37 -29.09 16.88
CA LEU A 449 5.46 -27.70 16.40
C LEU A 449 4.94 -27.50 14.98
N LYS A 450 5.05 -28.53 14.12
CA LYS A 450 4.52 -28.59 12.76
C LYS A 450 3.13 -29.24 12.66
N SER A 451 2.48 -29.53 13.77
CA SER A 451 1.16 -30.20 13.76
C SER A 451 -0.02 -29.22 13.60
N PRO A 452 -1.18 -29.72 13.10
CA PRO A 452 -2.42 -28.95 13.08
C PRO A 452 -2.98 -28.72 14.50
N GLN A 453 -3.87 -27.73 14.63
CA GLN A 453 -4.38 -27.28 15.93
C GLN A 453 -5.07 -28.37 16.76
N ASN A 454 -5.83 -29.28 16.14
CA ASN A 454 -6.51 -30.37 16.87
C ASN A 454 -5.51 -31.32 17.53
N VAL A 455 -4.40 -31.63 16.84
CA VAL A 455 -3.28 -32.42 17.36
C VAL A 455 -2.58 -31.69 18.51
N LEU A 456 -2.35 -30.38 18.36
CA LEU A 456 -1.81 -29.52 19.42
C LEU A 456 -2.70 -29.47 20.66
N LYS A 457 -4.03 -29.39 20.52
CA LYS A 457 -4.99 -29.48 21.63
C LYS A 457 -4.84 -30.81 22.41
N GLY A 458 -4.64 -31.93 21.70
CA GLY A 458 -4.29 -33.21 22.30
C GLY A 458 -3.00 -33.17 23.13
N PHE A 459 -1.92 -32.61 22.56
CA PHE A 459 -0.64 -32.42 23.24
C PHE A 459 -0.74 -31.57 24.51
N PHE A 460 -1.43 -30.43 24.44
CA PHE A 460 -1.64 -29.57 25.60
C PHE A 460 -2.45 -30.26 26.71
N ALA A 461 -3.46 -31.06 26.36
CA ALA A 461 -4.19 -31.85 27.35
C ALA A 461 -3.30 -32.92 28.00
N GLY A 462 -2.37 -33.55 27.27
CA GLY A 462 -1.41 -34.51 27.84
C GLY A 462 -0.45 -33.88 28.86
N LEU A 463 0.08 -32.69 28.54
CA LEU A 463 0.86 -31.88 29.49
C LEU A 463 0.02 -31.49 30.73
N ILE A 464 -1.27 -31.23 30.56
CA ILE A 464 -2.14 -30.84 31.68
C ILE A 464 -2.61 -32.06 32.51
N ASP A 465 -2.80 -33.23 31.90
CA ASP A 465 -3.12 -34.48 32.60
C ASP A 465 -1.94 -35.01 33.44
N SER A 466 -0.69 -34.68 33.09
CA SER A 466 0.52 -34.94 33.89
C SER A 466 0.80 -33.81 34.90
N ASP A 467 1.87 -33.02 34.74
CA ASP A 467 2.30 -31.94 35.65
C ASP A 467 1.35 -30.72 35.71
N GLY A 468 0.23 -30.74 34.98
CA GLY A 468 -0.78 -29.69 35.01
C GLY A 468 -1.60 -29.63 36.30
N TYR A 469 -1.84 -28.41 36.74
CA TYR A 469 -2.73 -28.07 37.84
C TYR A 469 -3.95 -27.28 37.33
N VAL A 470 -5.14 -27.73 37.73
CA VAL A 470 -6.40 -26.99 37.56
C VAL A 470 -6.94 -26.65 38.95
N ASP A 471 -7.07 -25.35 39.22
CA ASP A 471 -7.63 -24.81 40.45
C ASP A 471 -9.17 -24.80 40.43
N ASN A 472 -9.79 -25.11 41.58
CA ASN A 472 -11.23 -24.97 41.80
C ASN A 472 -11.65 -23.56 42.22
N ARG A 473 -10.74 -22.73 42.77
CA ARG A 473 -11.08 -21.46 43.44
C ARG A 473 -10.85 -20.24 42.56
N ASN A 474 -9.70 -20.15 41.89
CA ASN A 474 -9.31 -18.99 41.10
C ASN A 474 -9.42 -19.22 39.58
N SER A 475 -10.10 -20.29 39.14
CA SER A 475 -10.23 -20.70 37.73
C SER A 475 -8.88 -20.74 36.98
N ARG A 476 -7.83 -21.14 37.70
CA ARG A 476 -6.44 -21.07 37.24
C ARG A 476 -5.99 -22.42 36.70
N THR A 477 -5.60 -22.44 35.43
CA THR A 477 -4.92 -23.58 34.80
C THR A 477 -3.45 -23.24 34.61
N SER A 478 -2.56 -24.12 35.06
CA SER A 478 -1.10 -23.92 34.95
C SER A 478 -0.37 -25.24 34.77
N PHE A 479 0.77 -25.21 34.07
CA PHE A 479 1.72 -26.30 33.96
C PHE A 479 3.02 -25.89 34.65
N SER A 480 3.64 -26.78 35.44
CA SER A 480 4.86 -26.47 36.20
C SER A 480 6.00 -27.40 35.77
N GLY A 481 7.16 -26.84 35.45
CA GLY A 481 8.35 -27.62 35.08
C GLY A 481 9.64 -27.06 35.67
N ILE A 482 10.75 -27.76 35.46
CA ILE A 482 12.11 -27.27 35.79
C ILE A 482 12.89 -26.77 34.56
N ASN A 483 12.47 -27.18 33.35
CA ASN A 483 13.07 -26.70 32.12
C ASN A 483 12.43 -25.37 31.67
N LYS A 484 13.27 -24.36 31.42
CA LYS A 484 12.87 -23.01 31.00
C LYS A 484 12.42 -22.97 29.53
N THR A 485 13.17 -23.59 28.62
CA THR A 485 12.98 -23.49 27.17
C THR A 485 11.65 -24.07 26.71
N LEU A 486 11.25 -25.23 27.22
CA LEU A 486 9.94 -25.85 27.02
C LEU A 486 8.81 -24.90 27.46
N ILE A 487 8.98 -24.22 28.60
CA ILE A 487 7.99 -23.29 29.14
C ILE A 487 7.86 -22.03 28.26
N GLU A 488 8.96 -21.52 27.70
CA GLU A 488 8.96 -20.37 26.78
C GLU A 488 8.39 -20.72 25.41
N GLN A 489 8.74 -21.90 24.85
CA GLN A 489 8.12 -22.43 23.63
C GLN A 489 6.61 -22.63 23.82
N LEU A 490 6.18 -23.20 24.95
CA LEU A 490 4.76 -23.32 25.28
C LEU A 490 4.09 -21.95 25.42
N SER A 491 4.72 -20.97 26.08
CA SER A 491 4.19 -19.60 26.21
C SER A 491 3.92 -18.96 24.85
N CYS A 492 4.91 -18.99 23.95
CA CYS A 492 4.76 -18.43 22.62
C CYS A 492 3.73 -19.21 21.78
N LEU A 493 3.74 -20.55 21.83
CA LEU A 493 2.81 -21.39 21.09
C LEU A 493 1.36 -21.22 21.56
N PHE A 494 1.11 -21.14 22.87
CA PHE A 494 -0.22 -20.81 23.41
C PHE A 494 -0.66 -19.39 23.04
N SER A 495 0.27 -18.43 22.92
CA SER A 495 -0.08 -17.07 22.46
C SER A 495 -0.63 -17.06 21.03
N LEU A 496 -0.20 -17.97 20.15
CA LEU A 496 -0.76 -18.12 18.80
C LEU A 496 -2.22 -18.60 18.81
N PHE A 497 -2.70 -19.23 19.89
CA PHE A 497 -4.11 -19.57 20.12
C PHE A 497 -4.92 -18.42 20.75
N GLY A 498 -4.33 -17.23 20.93
CA GLY A 498 -4.96 -16.05 21.53
C GLY A 498 -4.88 -15.96 23.06
N LEU A 499 -4.35 -17.00 23.72
CA LEU A 499 -4.13 -17.01 25.18
C LEU A 499 -3.05 -16.01 25.58
N GLN A 500 -3.07 -15.61 26.85
CA GLN A 500 -2.11 -14.69 27.45
C GLN A 500 -1.36 -15.35 28.62
N PRO A 501 -0.57 -16.41 28.34
CA PRO A 501 0.13 -17.16 29.37
C PRO A 501 1.19 -16.30 30.08
N THR A 502 1.35 -16.51 31.39
CA THR A 502 2.37 -15.81 32.20
C THR A 502 3.31 -16.82 32.85
N ILE A 503 4.62 -16.61 32.71
CA ILE A 503 5.66 -17.47 33.31
C ILE A 503 5.96 -16.95 34.72
N ARG A 504 5.78 -17.79 35.74
CA ARG A 504 6.11 -17.49 37.14
C ARG A 504 7.31 -18.30 37.60
N VAL A 505 8.40 -17.62 37.94
CA VAL A 505 9.61 -18.25 38.48
C VAL A 505 9.46 -18.47 39.99
N ARG A 506 9.65 -19.70 40.44
CA ARG A 506 9.62 -20.12 41.85
C ARG A 506 10.99 -20.64 42.26
N GLN A 507 11.63 -19.93 43.19
CA GLN A 507 12.89 -20.37 43.80
C GLN A 507 12.68 -21.63 44.66
N PRO A 508 13.66 -22.56 44.72
CA PRO A 508 13.56 -23.77 45.52
C PRO A 508 13.36 -23.48 47.02
N LYS A 509 12.59 -24.33 47.70
CA LYS A 509 12.39 -24.29 49.15
C LYS A 509 12.38 -25.70 49.74
N GLY A 510 12.87 -25.85 50.97
CA GLY A 510 12.93 -27.14 51.66
C GLY A 510 13.84 -28.14 50.94
N LYS A 511 13.31 -29.33 50.60
CA LYS A 511 14.07 -30.41 49.94
C LYS A 511 14.19 -30.27 48.41
N ALA A 512 13.60 -29.24 47.79
CA ALA A 512 13.71 -29.01 46.36
C ALA A 512 15.09 -28.45 45.97
N LYS A 513 15.69 -28.94 44.87
CA LYS A 513 17.05 -28.57 44.42
C LYS A 513 17.09 -27.62 43.21
N HIS A 514 15.96 -27.34 42.57
CA HIS A 514 15.92 -26.63 41.28
C HIS A 514 14.86 -25.52 41.27
N VAL A 515 15.09 -24.51 40.45
CA VAL A 515 14.10 -23.47 40.13
C VAL A 515 12.94 -24.11 39.36
N CYS A 516 11.72 -23.74 39.71
CA CYS A 516 10.50 -24.20 39.04
C CYS A 516 9.85 -23.04 38.27
N TYR A 517 9.50 -23.29 37.02
CA TYR A 517 8.82 -22.36 36.12
C TYR A 517 7.36 -22.82 35.99
N GLU A 518 6.43 -22.02 36.51
CA GLU A 518 4.98 -22.25 36.40
C GLU A 518 4.43 -21.40 35.26
N LEU A 519 4.06 -22.05 34.15
CA LEU A 519 3.33 -21.44 33.04
C LEU A 519 1.85 -21.37 33.39
N VAL A 520 1.33 -20.17 33.65
CA VAL A 520 -0.07 -19.95 34.01
C VAL A 520 -0.86 -19.53 32.76
N LEU A 521 -1.69 -20.44 32.24
CA LEU A 521 -2.43 -20.28 30.98
C LEU A 521 -3.66 -19.37 31.10
N SER A 522 -4.26 -19.30 32.28
CA SER A 522 -5.27 -18.31 32.64
C SER A 522 -5.32 -18.13 34.16
N VAL A 523 -5.62 -16.92 34.59
CA VAL A 523 -6.05 -16.57 35.98
C VAL A 523 -7.48 -16.05 36.04
N SER A 524 -8.14 -15.86 34.89
CA SER A 524 -9.60 -15.71 34.79
C SER A 524 -10.05 -15.43 33.34
N GLU A 525 -9.61 -14.32 32.71
CA GLU A 525 -10.22 -13.84 31.44
C GLU A 525 -10.19 -14.88 30.31
N ASP A 526 -9.07 -15.58 30.09
CA ASP A 526 -8.94 -16.55 29.01
C ASP A 526 -9.58 -17.93 29.30
N ILE A 527 -10.28 -18.12 30.42
CA ILE A 527 -10.66 -19.47 30.89
C ILE A 527 -11.57 -20.24 29.91
N GLU A 528 -12.45 -19.57 29.19
CA GLU A 528 -13.31 -20.23 28.19
C GLU A 528 -12.51 -20.70 26.97
N ARG A 529 -11.49 -19.95 26.54
CA ARG A 529 -10.54 -20.37 25.49
C ARG A 529 -9.67 -21.53 25.97
N VAL A 530 -9.24 -21.53 27.24
CA VAL A 530 -8.52 -22.66 27.86
C VAL A 530 -9.40 -23.92 27.92
N LYS A 531 -10.71 -23.81 28.19
CA LYS A 531 -11.64 -24.95 28.04
C LYS A 531 -11.68 -25.44 26.60
N GLU A 532 -11.94 -24.57 25.64
CA GLU A 532 -12.07 -24.91 24.22
C GLU A 532 -10.79 -25.56 23.64
N ILE A 533 -9.62 -25.27 24.22
CA ILE A 533 -8.33 -25.89 23.90
C ILE A 533 -8.14 -27.27 24.56
N LEU A 534 -8.55 -27.46 25.82
CA LEU A 534 -8.17 -28.65 26.61
C LEU A 534 -9.32 -29.65 26.89
N ILE A 535 -10.54 -29.17 27.11
CA ILE A 535 -11.60 -29.90 27.85
C ILE A 535 -11.97 -31.23 27.21
N ASN A 536 -11.90 -31.33 25.89
CA ASN A 536 -12.28 -32.52 25.13
C ASN A 536 -11.25 -33.65 25.29
N ASP A 537 -9.96 -33.31 25.23
CA ASP A 537 -8.85 -34.26 25.18
C ASP A 537 -8.36 -34.73 26.57
N LEU A 538 -8.68 -33.98 27.64
CA LEU A 538 -8.33 -34.32 29.04
C LEU A 538 -8.86 -35.69 29.47
N ALA A 539 -8.00 -36.47 30.12
CA ALA A 539 -8.24 -37.81 30.63
C ALA A 539 -8.55 -37.85 32.14
N ASP A 540 -7.87 -37.06 32.97
CA ASP A 540 -8.13 -37.00 34.41
C ASP A 540 -9.54 -36.44 34.65
N ALA A 541 -10.46 -37.30 35.10
CA ALA A 541 -11.86 -36.94 35.27
C ALA A 541 -12.04 -35.82 36.32
N THR A 542 -11.12 -35.70 37.28
CA THR A 542 -11.08 -34.58 38.21
C THR A 542 -10.65 -33.30 37.50
N LYS A 543 -9.47 -33.27 36.84
CA LYS A 543 -8.97 -32.05 36.15
C LYS A 543 -9.98 -31.56 35.12
N LYS A 544 -10.58 -32.47 34.35
CA LYS A 544 -11.69 -32.21 33.42
C LYS A 544 -12.89 -31.59 34.15
N ALA A 545 -13.39 -32.21 35.23
CA ALA A 545 -14.52 -31.66 36.00
C ALA A 545 -14.22 -30.31 36.67
N ARG A 546 -12.98 -30.05 37.11
CA ARG A 546 -12.56 -28.73 37.63
C ARG A 546 -12.60 -27.69 36.52
N LEU A 547 -12.02 -28.00 35.34
CA LEU A 547 -11.98 -27.09 34.20
C LEU A 547 -13.40 -26.82 33.65
N SER A 548 -14.29 -27.81 33.64
CA SER A 548 -15.72 -27.62 33.29
C SER A 548 -16.43 -26.65 34.24
N ARG A 549 -16.09 -26.68 35.54
CA ARG A 549 -16.70 -25.85 36.59
C ARG A 549 -16.05 -24.47 36.73
N ALA A 550 -14.81 -24.30 36.27
CA ALA A 550 -14.11 -23.03 36.26
C ALA A 550 -14.91 -21.98 35.48
N ARG A 551 -15.02 -20.77 36.02
CA ARG A 551 -15.72 -19.64 35.41
C ARG A 551 -14.98 -18.34 35.70
N PHE A 552 -15.19 -17.33 34.87
CA PHE A 552 -14.72 -15.98 35.17
C PHE A 552 -15.34 -15.46 36.48
N ASN A 553 -14.53 -14.86 37.35
CA ASN A 553 -14.99 -14.22 38.59
C ASN A 553 -14.80 -12.70 38.50
N GLU A 554 -15.88 -11.99 38.14
CA GLU A 554 -15.90 -10.52 38.00
C GLU A 554 -15.50 -9.75 39.27
N LYS A 555 -15.44 -10.40 40.44
CA LYS A 555 -15.07 -9.75 41.71
C LYS A 555 -13.55 -9.70 41.98
N THR A 556 -12.74 -10.48 41.27
CA THR A 556 -11.31 -10.69 41.62
C THR A 556 -10.27 -10.07 40.69
N THR A 557 -10.65 -9.56 39.52
CA THR A 557 -9.73 -8.90 38.57
C THR A 557 -10.01 -7.40 38.47
N GLN A 558 -9.00 -6.59 38.84
CA GLN A 558 -9.08 -5.12 38.82
C GLN A 558 -8.57 -4.48 37.52
N GLU A 559 -8.03 -5.27 36.59
CA GLU A 559 -7.49 -4.81 35.30
C GLU A 559 -8.58 -4.08 34.50
N ARG A 560 -8.21 -2.92 33.96
CA ARG A 560 -9.07 -2.11 33.08
C ARG A 560 -8.23 -1.66 31.91
N LEU A 561 -8.70 -1.93 30.70
CA LEU A 561 -8.12 -1.40 29.48
C LEU A 561 -8.38 0.12 29.46
N PRO A 562 -7.37 0.97 29.14
CA PRO A 562 -7.48 2.42 29.09
C PRO A 562 -8.22 2.91 27.82
N ILE A 563 -9.26 2.19 27.40
CA ILE A 563 -10.04 2.49 26.19
C ILE A 563 -10.98 3.67 26.47
N PRO A 564 -10.90 4.76 25.69
CA PRO A 564 -11.78 5.92 25.86
C PRO A 564 -13.26 5.59 25.63
N PHE A 565 -14.16 6.21 26.38
CA PHE A 565 -15.60 5.98 26.23
C PHE A 565 -16.14 6.28 24.83
N PHE A 566 -15.53 7.21 24.08
CA PHE A 566 -15.99 7.54 22.72
C PHE A 566 -16.01 6.33 21.77
N VAL A 567 -15.16 5.32 22.05
CA VAL A 567 -15.04 4.07 21.27
C VAL A 567 -16.33 3.24 21.29
N ILE A 568 -17.21 3.41 22.28
CA ILE A 568 -18.55 2.80 22.30
C ILE A 568 -19.70 3.81 22.34
N GLU A 569 -19.41 5.10 22.45
CA GLU A 569 -20.41 6.17 22.57
C GLU A 569 -21.37 6.20 21.38
N HIS A 570 -20.88 5.97 20.16
CA HIS A 570 -21.72 5.96 18.95
C HIS A 570 -22.60 4.72 18.82
N PHE A 571 -22.15 3.53 19.25
CA PHE A 571 -23.01 2.34 19.27
C PHE A 571 -24.17 2.49 20.25
N LEU A 572 -23.89 3.00 21.45
CA LEU A 572 -24.91 3.30 22.45
C LEU A 572 -25.93 4.32 21.90
N GLN A 573 -25.46 5.35 21.16
CA GLN A 573 -26.34 6.31 20.50
C GLN A 573 -27.17 5.69 19.37
N LYS A 574 -26.62 4.76 18.55
CA LYS A 574 -27.38 4.02 17.52
C LYS A 574 -28.59 3.30 18.13
N ILE A 575 -28.42 2.64 19.28
CA ILE A 575 -29.51 1.96 20.00
C ILE A 575 -30.32 2.88 20.94
N GLY A 576 -30.32 4.19 20.69
CA GLY A 576 -31.18 5.17 21.36
C GLY A 576 -30.72 5.62 22.76
N ILE A 577 -29.59 5.14 23.25
CA ILE A 577 -29.12 5.43 24.62
C ILE A 577 -28.46 6.81 24.67
N LYS A 578 -29.12 7.77 25.32
CA LYS A 578 -28.63 9.14 25.49
C LYS A 578 -27.38 9.17 26.39
N THR A 579 -26.22 9.48 25.80
CA THR A 579 -24.92 9.45 26.51
C THR A 579 -24.49 10.78 27.13
N LYS A 580 -25.18 11.88 26.83
CA LYS A 580 -24.93 13.22 27.40
C LYS A 580 -25.70 13.50 28.70
N SER A 581 -26.60 12.62 29.12
CA SER A 581 -27.40 12.77 30.34
C SER A 581 -26.71 12.18 31.57
N THR A 582 -27.01 12.74 32.75
CA THR A 582 -26.49 12.28 34.05
C THR A 582 -26.86 10.84 34.42
N SER A 583 -27.75 10.19 33.65
CA SER A 583 -28.09 8.77 33.76
C SER A 583 -26.86 7.85 33.69
N ILE A 584 -26.00 7.98 32.67
CA ILE A 584 -24.78 7.13 32.54
C ILE A 584 -23.78 7.39 33.69
N HIS A 585 -23.86 8.57 34.30
CA HIS A 585 -23.02 8.97 35.43
C HIS A 585 -23.60 8.56 36.81
N ARG A 586 -24.82 8.01 36.89
CA ARG A 586 -25.51 7.72 38.16
C ARG A 586 -26.30 6.40 38.21
N LYS A 587 -26.56 5.75 37.07
CA LYS A 587 -27.34 4.50 36.96
C LYS A 587 -26.68 3.55 35.96
N SER A 588 -27.02 2.26 36.02
CA SER A 588 -26.67 1.31 34.96
C SER A 588 -27.42 1.65 33.67
N VAL A 589 -26.72 1.52 32.54
CA VAL A 589 -27.27 1.57 31.19
C VAL A 589 -27.93 0.24 30.88
N GLU A 590 -29.04 0.21 30.16
CA GLU A 590 -29.72 -1.03 29.75
C GLU A 590 -29.55 -1.24 28.24
N ILE A 591 -29.10 -2.44 27.86
CA ILE A 591 -28.84 -2.87 26.47
C ILE A 591 -29.47 -4.25 26.34
N ASN A 592 -30.45 -4.42 25.45
CA ASN A 592 -31.16 -5.69 25.22
C ASN A 592 -31.54 -6.44 26.52
N GLY A 593 -32.18 -5.70 27.46
CA GLY A 593 -32.64 -6.20 28.77
C GLY A 593 -31.55 -6.40 29.84
N LYS A 594 -30.28 -6.17 29.52
CA LYS A 594 -29.12 -6.40 30.41
C LYS A 594 -28.49 -5.08 30.86
N LYS A 595 -28.07 -5.02 32.13
CA LYS A 595 -27.69 -3.76 32.81
C LYS A 595 -26.18 -3.60 32.99
N PHE A 596 -25.61 -2.60 32.34
CA PHE A 596 -24.18 -2.28 32.29
C PHE A 596 -23.86 -0.92 32.94
N CYS A 597 -23.13 -0.92 34.05
CA CYS A 597 -22.65 0.32 34.68
C CYS A 597 -21.36 0.82 34.00
N LEU A 598 -21.45 1.83 33.13
CA LEU A 598 -20.33 2.32 32.29
C LEU A 598 -19.60 3.56 32.84
N ILE A 599 -20.02 4.09 34.00
CA ILE A 599 -19.48 5.31 34.62
C ILE A 599 -17.94 5.38 34.61
N ARG A 600 -17.24 4.30 34.99
CA ARG A 600 -15.78 4.24 35.10
C ARG A 600 -15.08 4.50 33.75
N MET A 601 -15.65 4.02 32.66
CA MET A 601 -15.14 4.27 31.31
C MET A 601 -15.40 5.72 30.89
N LYS A 602 -16.60 6.26 31.19
CA LYS A 602 -16.97 7.66 30.92
C LYS A 602 -16.12 8.66 31.71
N THR A 603 -15.66 8.29 32.91
CA THR A 603 -14.75 9.10 33.76
C THR A 603 -13.27 8.76 33.54
N GLY A 604 -12.88 8.14 32.41
CA GLY A 604 -11.48 7.88 32.06
C GLY A 604 -10.75 6.80 32.88
N GLN A 605 -11.43 6.13 33.82
CA GLN A 605 -10.85 5.05 34.63
C GLN A 605 -10.87 3.68 33.92
N GLY A 606 -11.06 3.63 32.60
CA GLY A 606 -11.09 2.42 31.78
C GLY A 606 -12.26 1.45 32.05
N ILE A 607 -12.21 0.31 31.36
CA ILE A 607 -13.20 -0.79 31.43
C ILE A 607 -12.49 -2.16 31.41
N SER A 608 -13.00 -3.17 32.12
CA SER A 608 -12.45 -4.53 32.03
C SER A 608 -12.79 -5.16 30.67
N ARG A 609 -11.88 -5.98 30.12
CA ARG A 609 -11.99 -6.52 28.75
C ARG A 609 -13.30 -7.26 28.55
N LEU A 610 -13.62 -8.24 29.40
CA LEU A 610 -14.86 -9.02 29.33
C LEU A 610 -16.11 -8.13 29.36
N LYS A 611 -16.10 -7.04 30.14
CA LYS A 611 -17.27 -6.15 30.23
C LYS A 611 -17.45 -5.32 28.97
N LEU A 612 -16.37 -4.93 28.30
CA LEU A 612 -16.43 -4.31 26.98
C LEU A 612 -16.91 -5.31 25.92
N LEU A 613 -16.34 -6.52 25.89
CA LEU A 613 -16.76 -7.59 24.98
C LEU A 613 -18.26 -7.90 25.13
N ARG A 614 -18.75 -8.09 26.35
CA ARG A 614 -20.19 -8.29 26.63
C ARG A 614 -21.04 -7.10 26.16
N VAL A 615 -20.59 -5.86 26.29
CA VAL A 615 -21.32 -4.69 25.75
C VAL A 615 -21.40 -4.74 24.22
N LEU A 616 -20.32 -5.16 23.54
CA LEU A 616 -20.29 -5.32 22.09
C LEU A 616 -21.15 -6.51 21.61
N ASP A 617 -21.19 -7.62 22.38
CA ASP A 617 -22.08 -8.75 22.12
C ASP A 617 -23.56 -8.36 22.20
N GLU A 618 -23.97 -7.62 23.24
CA GLU A 618 -25.37 -7.18 23.37
C GLU A 618 -25.76 -6.04 22.41
N LEU A 619 -24.81 -5.42 21.69
CA LEU A 619 -25.08 -4.37 20.71
C LEU A 619 -25.50 -4.90 19.33
N ASP A 620 -25.16 -6.16 19.03
CA ASP A 620 -25.52 -6.93 17.82
C ASP A 620 -25.51 -6.17 16.47
N ILE A 621 -24.42 -5.45 16.21
CA ILE A 621 -24.15 -4.72 14.96
C ILE A 621 -22.74 -5.03 14.47
N GLU A 622 -22.52 -5.10 13.15
CA GLU A 622 -21.26 -5.62 12.58
C GLU A 622 -20.03 -4.80 13.00
N GLU A 623 -20.18 -3.48 13.12
CA GLU A 623 -19.11 -2.58 13.56
C GLU A 623 -18.66 -2.88 15.01
N ALA A 624 -19.58 -3.39 15.86
CA ALA A 624 -19.26 -3.86 17.19
C ALA A 624 -18.57 -5.25 17.16
N ARG A 625 -18.85 -6.10 16.17
CA ARG A 625 -18.17 -7.40 15.94
C ARG A 625 -16.74 -7.20 15.43
N GLN A 626 -16.52 -6.24 14.53
CA GLN A 626 -15.19 -5.81 14.07
C GLN A 626 -14.36 -5.24 15.23
N LEU A 627 -14.93 -4.33 16.02
CA LEU A 627 -14.27 -3.83 17.23
C LEU A 627 -14.00 -4.96 18.24
N LYS A 628 -14.96 -5.88 18.45
CA LYS A 628 -14.79 -7.04 19.34
C LYS A 628 -13.53 -7.84 18.98
N ASN A 629 -13.34 -8.18 17.71
CA ASN A 629 -12.14 -8.85 17.22
C ASN A 629 -10.85 -8.05 17.51
N ILE A 630 -10.88 -6.72 17.46
CA ILE A 630 -9.72 -5.89 17.89
C ILE A 630 -9.53 -5.97 19.43
N ILE A 631 -10.59 -5.86 20.23
CA ILE A 631 -10.53 -5.90 21.71
C ILE A 631 -10.07 -7.27 22.25
N GLU A 632 -10.43 -8.36 21.56
CA GLU A 632 -9.93 -9.71 21.84
C GLU A 632 -8.43 -9.83 21.55
N ASN A 633 -7.93 -9.08 20.56
CA ASN A 633 -6.57 -9.19 20.02
C ASN A 633 -5.62 -8.06 20.46
N ILE A 634 -5.86 -7.40 21.62
CA ILE A 634 -4.94 -6.38 22.19
C ILE A 634 -4.44 -6.74 23.60
N THR A 635 -3.26 -6.22 23.94
CA THR A 635 -2.67 -6.31 25.28
C THR A 635 -1.99 -4.99 25.69
N VAL A 636 -1.77 -4.79 27.00
CA VAL A 636 -1.23 -3.54 27.55
C VAL A 636 0.30 -3.61 27.64
N VAL A 637 0.98 -2.60 27.09
CA VAL A 637 2.43 -2.37 27.28
C VAL A 637 2.68 -1.99 28.75
N GLU A 638 3.57 -2.71 29.42
CA GLU A 638 3.96 -2.46 30.81
C GLU A 638 5.33 -1.77 30.91
N ILE A 639 6.31 -2.25 30.16
CA ILE A 639 7.69 -1.76 30.16
C ILE A 639 8.09 -1.42 28.72
N VAL A 640 8.75 -0.28 28.58
CA VAL A 640 9.48 0.15 27.38
C VAL A 640 10.81 0.68 27.90
N GLU A 641 11.89 -0.03 27.63
CA GLU A 641 13.22 0.28 28.18
C GLU A 641 14.30 0.16 27.10
N LYS A 642 15.28 1.06 27.14
CA LYS A 642 16.46 1.01 26.27
C LYS A 642 17.46 0.04 26.88
N THR A 643 17.80 -1.02 26.15
CA THR A 643 18.58 -2.16 26.65
C THR A 643 19.87 -2.31 25.85
N PRO A 644 21.06 -2.14 26.46
CA PRO A 644 22.33 -2.47 25.82
C PRO A 644 22.33 -3.93 25.36
N THR A 645 22.78 -4.19 24.13
CA THR A 645 22.85 -5.56 23.61
C THR A 645 24.04 -5.74 22.66
N THR A 646 24.64 -6.94 22.69
CA THR A 646 25.68 -7.39 21.76
C THR A 646 25.15 -8.46 20.80
N LYS A 647 23.83 -8.69 20.80
CA LYS A 647 23.16 -9.70 19.97
C LYS A 647 22.97 -9.22 18.53
N LEU A 648 22.96 -10.18 17.61
CA LEU A 648 22.60 -9.92 16.22
C LEU A 648 21.10 -9.58 16.08
N PHE A 649 20.72 -8.96 14.97
CA PHE A 649 19.33 -8.68 14.63
C PHE A 649 18.92 -9.43 13.37
N TYR A 650 17.63 -9.69 13.22
CA TYR A 650 17.07 -10.49 12.14
C TYR A 650 15.72 -9.89 11.69
N ASP A 651 15.27 -10.28 10.50
CA ASP A 651 14.02 -9.79 9.89
C ASP A 651 13.53 -10.79 8.81
N PHE A 652 12.29 -10.63 8.32
CA PHE A 652 11.72 -11.37 7.18
C PHE A 652 11.25 -10.42 6.07
N THR A 653 11.52 -10.79 4.82
CA THR A 653 10.77 -10.25 3.66
C THR A 653 9.47 -11.02 3.51
N VAL A 654 8.32 -10.34 3.67
CA VAL A 654 6.99 -10.98 3.70
C VAL A 654 6.09 -10.46 2.58
N GLU A 655 5.59 -11.36 1.73
CA GLU A 655 5.20 -11.05 0.35
C GLU A 655 3.97 -10.15 0.19
N LYS A 656 2.90 -10.28 1.00
CA LYS A 656 1.64 -9.52 0.81
C LYS A 656 1.50 -8.34 1.77
N ASN A 657 1.75 -8.55 3.06
CA ASN A 657 1.39 -7.64 4.15
C ASN A 657 2.60 -7.00 4.84
N SER A 658 3.82 -7.37 4.42
CA SER A 658 5.08 -6.73 4.87
C SER A 658 5.36 -6.84 6.37
N ASN A 659 4.74 -7.81 7.06
CA ASN A 659 4.83 -7.99 8.50
C ASN A 659 4.63 -9.46 8.90
N TYR A 660 5.08 -9.86 10.10
CA TYR A 660 4.95 -11.23 10.61
C TYR A 660 4.80 -11.26 12.14
N LEU A 661 4.72 -12.45 12.75
CA LEU A 661 4.65 -12.64 14.21
C LEU A 661 6.00 -13.03 14.84
N SER A 662 6.44 -12.27 15.85
CA SER A 662 7.63 -12.61 16.65
C SER A 662 7.67 -12.09 18.10
N GLY A 663 8.41 -12.78 18.98
CA GLY A 663 8.81 -12.32 20.33
C GLY A 663 9.41 -13.46 21.17
N MET A 664 9.86 -13.20 22.39
CA MET A 664 10.60 -14.19 23.22
C MET A 664 9.73 -15.00 24.18
N HIS A 665 8.59 -14.43 24.60
CA HIS A 665 7.66 -15.02 25.59
C HIS A 665 6.18 -14.99 25.12
N GLY A 666 5.95 -14.44 23.91
CA GLY A 666 4.70 -14.22 23.17
C GLY A 666 5.05 -13.52 21.84
N MET A 667 4.10 -13.02 21.04
CA MET A 667 4.38 -12.59 19.63
C MET A 667 3.71 -11.25 19.17
N THR A 668 4.32 -10.48 18.24
CA THR A 668 3.83 -9.19 17.62
C THR A 668 4.52 -8.80 16.25
N VAL A 669 4.45 -7.54 15.69
CA VAL A 669 4.39 -7.17 14.20
C VAL A 669 5.36 -6.01 13.64
N ILE A 670 5.77 -5.92 12.31
CA ILE A 670 7.12 -5.49 11.69
C ILE A 670 7.11 -4.72 10.25
N HIS A 671 8.02 -3.76 9.74
CA HIS A 671 8.18 -3.12 8.29
C HIS A 671 9.45 -2.13 7.84
N ASN A 672 9.48 -1.03 6.90
CA ASN A 672 10.52 0.03 6.33
C ASN A 672 10.43 0.68 4.76
N THR A 673 11.47 1.23 3.94
CA THR A 673 11.45 2.22 2.66
C THR A 673 12.63 2.50 1.49
N GLY A 674 13.00 3.75 0.89
CA GLY A 674 14.11 4.18 -0.17
C GLY A 674 14.95 5.62 -0.31
N PHE A 675 15.95 5.93 -1.27
CA PHE A 675 17.20 6.92 -1.19
C PHE A 675 17.95 7.80 -2.34
N ASP A 676 19.17 8.42 -2.07
CA ASP A 676 20.41 8.85 -2.90
C ASP A 676 21.77 8.48 -2.19
N PHE A 677 22.92 8.33 -2.91
CA PHE A 677 24.19 7.71 -2.44
C PHE A 677 25.51 8.48 -2.65
N SER A 678 25.54 9.57 -3.43
CA SER A 678 26.77 10.09 -4.07
C SER A 678 27.92 10.56 -3.15
N LYS A 679 27.69 10.70 -1.84
CA LYS A 679 28.65 11.20 -0.84
C LYS A 679 29.46 10.14 -0.12
N LEU A 680 29.05 8.87 -0.18
CA LEU A 680 29.70 7.78 0.55
C LEU A 680 31.11 7.53 0.01
N ARG A 681 32.08 7.24 0.90
CA ARG A 681 33.45 6.93 0.48
C ARG A 681 33.50 5.63 -0.35
N PRO A 682 34.44 5.52 -1.30
CA PRO A 682 34.48 4.40 -2.22
C PRO A 682 35.01 3.12 -1.55
N LYS A 683 34.73 2.00 -2.20
CA LYS A 683 35.19 0.66 -1.85
C LYS A 683 36.72 0.63 -1.72
N GLY A 684 37.19 0.07 -0.62
CA GLY A 684 38.61 0.03 -0.25
C GLY A 684 39.16 1.28 0.47
N ASP A 685 38.36 2.34 0.68
CA ASP A 685 38.84 3.53 1.41
C ASP A 685 38.81 3.34 2.94
N ILE A 686 39.72 4.03 3.65
CA ILE A 686 40.04 3.80 5.06
C ILE A 686 38.90 4.23 6.00
N VAL A 687 38.59 3.38 6.98
CA VAL A 687 37.67 3.65 8.09
C VAL A 687 38.47 3.87 9.38
N LYS A 688 38.80 5.15 9.66
CA LYS A 688 39.68 5.55 10.79
C LYS A 688 39.26 5.02 12.17
N SER A 689 37.98 4.74 12.40
CA SER A 689 37.45 4.24 13.68
C SER A 689 37.66 2.74 13.89
N THR A 690 37.95 1.96 12.84
CA THR A 690 38.09 0.49 12.90
C THR A 690 39.40 -0.01 12.28
N ASN A 691 40.20 0.88 11.68
CA ASN A 691 41.33 0.56 10.79
C ASN A 691 41.00 -0.36 9.60
N GLY A 692 39.71 -0.58 9.34
CA GLY A 692 39.22 -1.37 8.19
C GLY A 692 39.06 -0.54 6.91
N VAL A 693 38.48 -1.19 5.89
CA VAL A 693 38.15 -0.58 4.60
C VAL A 693 36.64 -0.55 4.35
N ALA A 694 36.18 0.45 3.63
CA ALA A 694 34.76 0.63 3.29
C ALA A 694 34.29 -0.32 2.17
N SER A 695 33.00 -0.67 2.20
CA SER A 695 32.34 -1.54 1.23
C SER A 695 31.81 -0.83 -0.02
N GLY A 696 31.76 0.51 -0.03
CA GLY A 696 31.29 1.35 -1.14
C GLY A 696 29.75 1.54 -1.18
N PRO A 697 29.24 2.52 -1.94
CA PRO A 697 27.82 2.88 -1.95
C PRO A 697 26.93 1.74 -2.45
N VAL A 698 27.36 0.98 -3.46
CA VAL A 698 26.57 -0.14 -4.04
C VAL A 698 26.32 -1.26 -3.02
N SER A 699 27.19 -1.42 -2.02
CA SER A 699 26.94 -2.33 -0.89
C SER A 699 25.82 -1.80 0.01
N PHE A 700 25.85 -0.52 0.38
CA PHE A 700 24.78 0.10 1.17
C PHE A 700 23.45 0.16 0.40
N MET A 701 23.46 0.39 -0.92
CA MET A 701 22.26 0.30 -1.77
C MET A 701 21.48 -1.00 -1.57
N ARG A 702 22.15 -2.12 -1.29
CA ARG A 702 21.48 -3.41 -1.04
C ARG A 702 20.70 -3.42 0.28
N VAL A 703 21.26 -2.82 1.36
CA VAL A 703 20.51 -2.60 2.62
C VAL A 703 19.18 -1.95 2.28
N PHE A 704 19.23 -0.93 1.43
CA PHE A 704 18.11 -0.07 1.17
C PHE A 704 17.09 -0.63 0.15
N ASP A 705 17.52 -1.42 -0.85
CA ASP A 705 16.67 -2.04 -1.87
C ASP A 705 15.70 -3.06 -1.25
N VAL A 706 16.28 -3.83 -0.33
CA VAL A 706 15.64 -4.75 0.59
C VAL A 706 14.63 -4.05 1.45
N THR A 707 15.05 -2.90 1.96
CA THR A 707 14.25 -2.10 2.85
C THR A 707 13.11 -1.43 2.06
N SER A 708 13.18 -1.38 0.72
CA SER A 708 12.02 -1.12 -0.15
C SER A 708 11.18 -2.38 -0.44
N ASP A 709 11.82 -3.56 -0.55
CA ASP A 709 11.20 -4.82 -1.01
C ASP A 709 10.26 -5.45 0.00
N VAL A 710 10.72 -5.53 1.25
CA VAL A 710 9.97 -6.11 2.37
C VAL A 710 8.64 -5.35 2.54
N ILE A 711 8.53 -4.10 2.06
CA ILE A 711 7.57 -3.11 2.60
C ILE A 711 6.75 -2.33 1.58
N LYS A 712 5.49 -2.09 1.96
CA LYS A 712 4.45 -1.65 1.05
C LYS A 712 3.79 -0.35 1.46
N GLN A 713 4.13 0.70 0.71
CA GLN A 713 3.47 2.00 0.73
C GLN A 713 1.94 1.86 0.79
N GLY A 714 1.35 2.33 1.90
CA GLY A 714 -0.10 2.30 2.14
C GLY A 714 -0.76 0.92 2.08
N GLY A 715 -0.02 -0.18 2.24
CA GLY A 715 -0.58 -1.55 2.18
C GLY A 715 -1.17 -1.96 0.83
N LYS A 716 -0.84 -1.27 -0.27
CA LYS A 716 -1.34 -1.54 -1.64
C LYS A 716 -0.26 -1.61 -2.74
N ARG A 717 0.98 -1.15 -2.53
CA ARG A 717 2.08 -1.14 -3.53
C ARG A 717 3.43 -1.43 -2.87
N ARG A 718 4.36 -2.16 -3.51
CA ARG A 718 5.78 -2.24 -3.07
C ARG A 718 6.42 -0.85 -3.03
N GLY A 719 7.38 -0.62 -2.13
CA GLY A 719 8.23 0.57 -2.14
C GLY A 719 9.00 0.68 -3.47
N ALA A 720 9.28 1.90 -3.90
CA ALA A 720 10.06 2.17 -5.11
C ALA A 720 10.96 3.38 -4.91
N SER A 721 12.20 3.26 -5.36
CA SER A 721 13.32 4.13 -4.99
C SER A 721 13.99 4.70 -6.24
N MET A 722 14.45 5.95 -6.17
CA MET A 722 15.54 6.39 -7.04
C MET A 722 16.86 5.96 -6.40
N GLY A 723 17.90 5.73 -7.18
CA GLY A 723 19.27 5.57 -6.72
C GLY A 723 20.19 6.35 -7.65
N VAL A 724 20.88 7.35 -7.12
CA VAL A 724 21.79 8.20 -7.91
C VAL A 724 23.23 7.98 -7.46
N LEU A 725 24.13 7.95 -8.45
CA LEU A 725 25.56 8.08 -8.21
C LEU A 725 26.15 9.01 -9.28
N ARG A 726 27.01 9.94 -8.87
CA ARG A 726 27.75 10.80 -9.80
C ARG A 726 28.79 10.01 -10.59
N MET A 727 29.01 10.42 -11.85
CA MET A 727 30.00 9.79 -12.73
C MET A 727 31.47 9.90 -12.27
N ASP A 728 31.77 10.80 -11.34
CA ASP A 728 33.11 10.97 -10.76
C ASP A 728 33.37 10.04 -9.56
N HIS A 729 32.35 9.32 -9.08
CA HIS A 729 32.53 8.40 -7.96
C HIS A 729 33.36 7.16 -8.37
N PRO A 730 34.43 6.77 -7.65
CA PRO A 730 35.32 5.69 -8.10
C PRO A 730 34.68 4.30 -8.27
N ASP A 731 33.53 4.06 -7.66
CA ASP A 731 32.77 2.81 -7.78
C ASP A 731 31.66 2.88 -8.86
N ILE A 732 31.69 3.91 -9.74
CA ILE A 732 30.70 4.12 -10.80
C ILE A 732 30.53 2.91 -11.73
N ILE A 733 31.61 2.16 -12.00
CA ILE A 733 31.58 0.94 -12.81
C ILE A 733 30.71 -0.15 -12.14
N GLU A 734 30.84 -0.34 -10.82
CA GLU A 734 30.03 -1.30 -10.06
C GLU A 734 28.57 -0.85 -9.97
N PHE A 735 28.32 0.46 -9.91
CA PHE A 735 26.97 1.04 -9.93
C PHE A 735 26.26 0.84 -11.28
N ILE A 736 26.92 1.16 -12.41
CA ILE A 736 26.33 0.96 -13.75
C ILE A 736 26.08 -0.53 -14.01
N ALA A 737 27.01 -1.40 -13.62
CA ALA A 737 26.88 -2.84 -13.78
C ALA A 737 25.88 -3.50 -12.80
N SER A 738 25.45 -2.81 -11.74
CA SER A 738 24.73 -3.41 -10.60
C SER A 738 23.48 -4.20 -10.99
N LYS A 739 22.62 -3.63 -11.85
CA LYS A 739 21.36 -4.26 -12.34
C LYS A 739 21.55 -5.16 -13.56
N THR A 740 22.80 -5.38 -13.99
CA THR A 740 23.10 -6.31 -15.09
C THR A 740 23.19 -7.76 -14.62
N TYR A 741 23.37 -7.97 -13.31
CA TYR A 741 23.16 -9.23 -12.62
C TYR A 741 21.65 -9.46 -12.37
N GLU A 742 21.21 -10.71 -12.45
CA GLU A 742 19.82 -11.05 -12.14
C GLU A 742 19.49 -10.72 -10.68
N ASP A 743 18.26 -10.24 -10.46
CA ASP A 743 17.67 -9.99 -9.13
C ASP A 743 18.35 -8.95 -8.21
N ALA A 744 19.34 -8.20 -8.72
CA ALA A 744 19.97 -7.10 -8.00
C ALA A 744 19.19 -5.77 -8.14
N LEU A 745 19.04 -5.05 -7.01
CA LEU A 745 18.43 -3.71 -6.92
C LEU A 745 17.03 -3.62 -7.56
N LYS A 746 16.12 -4.53 -7.15
CA LYS A 746 14.80 -4.72 -7.78
C LYS A 746 13.87 -3.52 -7.65
N ASN A 747 13.95 -2.80 -6.53
CA ASN A 747 13.05 -1.71 -6.15
C ASN A 747 13.67 -0.32 -6.40
N PHE A 748 14.95 -0.26 -6.80
CA PHE A 748 15.57 0.94 -7.34
C PHE A 748 15.35 1.07 -8.85
N ASN A 749 14.94 2.25 -9.31
CA ASN A 749 15.41 2.79 -10.58
C ASN A 749 16.78 3.42 -10.32
N ILE A 750 17.80 3.15 -11.16
CA ILE A 750 19.12 3.78 -10.99
C ILE A 750 19.40 4.80 -12.11
N SER A 751 20.15 5.85 -11.79
CA SER A 751 20.60 6.84 -12.77
C SER A 751 21.97 7.41 -12.45
N VAL A 752 22.78 7.63 -13.49
CA VAL A 752 24.08 8.28 -13.35
C VAL A 752 23.91 9.80 -13.45
N ALA A 753 24.41 10.52 -12.44
CA ALA A 753 24.48 11.98 -12.49
C ALA A 753 25.75 12.41 -13.26
N VAL A 754 25.58 12.96 -14.47
CA VAL A 754 26.67 13.42 -15.35
C VAL A 754 26.78 14.95 -15.37
N THR A 755 28.02 15.44 -15.47
CA THR A 755 28.36 16.86 -15.63
C THR A 755 28.47 17.24 -17.10
N ASP A 756 28.36 18.53 -17.41
CA ASP A 756 28.64 19.07 -18.75
C ASP A 756 30.11 18.74 -19.15
N GLU A 757 31.06 18.78 -18.20
CA GLU A 757 32.48 18.39 -18.41
C GLU A 757 32.63 16.93 -18.85
N PHE A 758 31.89 15.99 -18.24
CA PHE A 758 31.95 14.57 -18.61
C PHE A 758 31.45 14.34 -20.03
N MET A 759 30.37 15.04 -20.42
CA MET A 759 29.81 14.99 -21.76
C MET A 759 30.77 15.60 -22.81
N GLU A 760 31.50 16.66 -22.48
CA GLU A 760 32.58 17.16 -23.34
C GLU A 760 33.71 16.14 -23.50
N LYS A 761 34.18 15.52 -22.40
CA LYS A 761 35.27 14.54 -22.43
C LYS A 761 34.92 13.27 -23.20
N ILE A 762 33.65 12.86 -23.22
CA ILE A 762 33.16 11.83 -24.14
C ILE A 762 33.42 12.23 -25.61
N THR A 763 33.13 13.47 -26.01
CA THR A 763 33.32 13.93 -27.41
C THR A 763 34.78 14.09 -27.81
N LYS A 764 35.65 14.43 -26.84
CA LYS A 764 37.11 14.55 -27.05
C LYS A 764 37.86 13.22 -26.92
N ASN A 765 37.18 12.14 -26.49
CA ASN A 765 37.75 10.85 -26.09
C ASN A 765 38.81 10.97 -24.97
N GLU A 766 38.58 11.88 -24.03
CA GLU A 766 39.48 12.15 -22.90
C GLU A 766 39.20 11.25 -21.68
N ASN A 767 40.18 11.16 -20.78
CA ASN A 767 40.03 10.52 -19.47
C ASN A 767 39.38 11.48 -18.45
N TYR A 768 38.53 10.92 -17.59
CA TYR A 768 37.84 11.61 -16.51
C TYR A 768 38.42 11.22 -15.13
N PRO A 769 38.66 12.16 -14.20
CA PRO A 769 39.16 11.84 -12.86
C PRO A 769 38.09 11.18 -11.98
N MET A 770 38.44 10.07 -11.32
CA MET A 770 37.59 9.40 -10.34
C MET A 770 37.88 9.97 -8.94
N ILE A 771 37.03 10.85 -8.43
CA ILE A 771 37.26 11.66 -7.22
C ILE A 771 36.67 10.97 -5.99
N ASN A 772 37.49 10.67 -4.99
CA ASN A 772 36.98 10.18 -3.71
C ASN A 772 36.28 11.34 -2.95
N PRO A 773 34.96 11.27 -2.68
CA PRO A 773 34.20 12.37 -2.07
C PRO A 773 34.68 12.73 -0.65
N ARG A 774 35.31 11.79 0.07
CA ARG A 774 35.83 12.02 1.44
C ARG A 774 37.15 12.82 1.44
N THR A 775 37.94 12.76 0.37
CA THR A 775 39.28 13.39 0.31
C THR A 775 39.39 14.52 -0.71
N GLY A 776 38.45 14.62 -1.65
CA GLY A 776 38.55 15.52 -2.80
C GLY A 776 39.66 15.17 -3.79
N LYS A 777 40.37 14.04 -3.60
CA LYS A 777 41.49 13.62 -4.44
C LYS A 777 41.06 12.60 -5.48
N SER A 778 41.66 12.68 -6.67
CA SER A 778 41.53 11.63 -7.70
C SER A 778 42.16 10.33 -7.20
N LYS A 779 41.40 9.23 -7.20
CA LYS A 779 41.86 7.85 -6.91
C LYS A 779 42.60 7.26 -8.11
N ASN A 780 42.06 7.50 -9.30
CA ASN A 780 42.56 7.12 -10.61
C ASN A 780 41.87 7.99 -11.68
N SER A 781 42.10 7.72 -12.96
CA SER A 781 41.36 8.32 -14.08
C SER A 781 40.96 7.22 -15.07
N LEU A 782 39.79 7.37 -15.71
CA LEU A 782 39.18 6.37 -16.60
C LEU A 782 38.67 7.05 -17.87
N SER A 783 38.70 6.36 -19.01
CA SER A 783 38.15 6.84 -20.28
C SER A 783 36.67 7.25 -20.13
N ALA A 784 36.36 8.52 -20.36
CA ALA A 784 34.98 9.02 -20.30
C ALA A 784 34.10 8.31 -21.34
N ARG A 785 34.68 8.05 -22.52
CA ARG A 785 34.04 7.33 -23.62
C ARG A 785 33.68 5.90 -23.23
N ASP A 786 34.50 5.20 -22.46
CA ASP A 786 34.24 3.80 -22.08
C ASP A 786 33.29 3.67 -20.88
N ILE A 787 33.31 4.61 -19.93
CA ILE A 787 32.22 4.75 -18.93
C ILE A 787 30.88 4.96 -19.66
N PHE A 788 30.85 5.82 -20.67
CA PHE A 788 29.64 6.08 -21.45
C PHE A 788 29.17 4.87 -22.25
N LYS A 789 30.06 4.12 -22.91
CA LYS A 789 29.73 2.81 -23.54
C LYS A 789 29.12 1.83 -22.53
N LEU A 790 29.60 1.80 -21.28
CA LEU A 790 29.05 0.94 -20.23
C LEU A 790 27.63 1.38 -19.82
N ILE A 791 27.37 2.69 -19.73
CA ILE A 791 26.02 3.25 -19.49
C ILE A 791 25.08 2.85 -20.63
N ILE A 792 25.47 3.11 -21.88
CA ILE A 792 24.69 2.79 -23.10
C ILE A 792 24.36 1.30 -23.17
N SER A 793 25.36 0.43 -23.02
CA SER A 793 25.16 -1.03 -23.14
C SER A 793 24.36 -1.63 -21.98
N SER A 794 24.49 -1.10 -20.77
CA SER A 794 23.66 -1.52 -19.62
C SER A 794 22.20 -1.08 -19.79
N ALA A 795 21.97 0.16 -20.24
CA ALA A 795 20.63 0.67 -20.54
C ALA A 795 19.97 -0.10 -21.70
N TRP A 796 20.72 -0.43 -22.77
CA TRP A 796 20.25 -1.26 -23.87
C TRP A 796 19.84 -2.68 -23.42
N ARG A 797 20.59 -3.25 -22.47
CA ARG A 797 20.42 -4.61 -21.95
C ARG A 797 19.31 -4.73 -20.91
N THR A 798 19.14 -3.73 -20.04
CA THR A 798 18.28 -3.83 -18.85
C THR A 798 17.19 -2.74 -18.77
N GLY A 799 17.36 -1.60 -19.43
CA GLY A 799 16.56 -0.38 -19.19
C GLY A 799 17.05 0.49 -18.03
N ASP A 800 18.17 0.12 -17.39
CA ASP A 800 18.88 0.87 -16.35
C ASP A 800 20.40 0.92 -16.68
N PRO A 801 21.16 1.96 -16.30
CA PRO A 801 20.71 3.18 -15.64
C PRO A 801 20.16 4.23 -16.62
N GLY A 802 19.34 5.14 -16.09
CA GLY A 802 19.08 6.43 -16.74
C GLY A 802 20.24 7.42 -16.59
N ILE A 803 20.09 8.62 -17.15
CA ILE A 803 21.05 9.72 -16.99
C ILE A 803 20.34 10.93 -16.38
N ILE A 804 20.98 11.58 -15.41
CA ILE A 804 20.60 12.88 -14.86
C ILE A 804 21.69 13.88 -15.26
N PHE A 805 21.32 14.94 -15.98
CA PHE A 805 22.23 16.01 -16.40
C PHE A 805 22.33 17.03 -15.26
N ILE A 806 23.17 16.72 -14.27
CA ILE A 806 23.11 17.34 -12.93
C ILE A 806 23.45 18.84 -12.95
N ASP A 807 24.26 19.26 -13.93
CA ASP A 807 24.60 20.68 -14.10
C ASP A 807 23.44 21.46 -14.72
N GLU A 808 22.63 20.90 -15.63
CA GLU A 808 21.41 21.54 -16.13
C GLU A 808 20.30 21.57 -15.06
N VAL A 809 20.19 20.52 -14.25
CA VAL A 809 19.34 20.52 -13.05
C VAL A 809 19.71 21.69 -12.12
N ASN A 810 21.00 21.88 -11.82
CA ASN A 810 21.44 22.95 -10.92
C ASN A 810 21.45 24.34 -11.55
N ARG A 811 21.68 24.46 -12.86
CA ARG A 811 21.52 25.69 -13.66
C ARG A 811 20.07 26.19 -13.66
N LYS A 812 19.10 25.33 -13.34
CA LYS A 812 17.68 25.65 -13.14
C LYS A 812 17.21 25.51 -11.68
N ASN A 813 18.13 25.35 -10.72
CA ASN A 813 17.76 25.35 -9.29
C ASN A 813 17.38 26.79 -8.85
N PRO A 814 16.15 27.04 -8.37
CA PRO A 814 15.75 28.35 -7.87
C PRO A 814 16.39 28.70 -6.51
N MET A 815 16.93 27.71 -5.80
CA MET A 815 17.45 27.83 -4.43
C MET A 815 18.93 27.39 -4.29
N PRO A 816 19.88 27.89 -5.10
CA PRO A 816 21.28 27.46 -5.05
C PRO A 816 21.97 27.82 -3.73
N SER A 817 21.49 28.87 -3.06
CA SER A 817 21.93 29.34 -1.73
C SER A 817 21.62 28.36 -0.59
N LEU A 818 20.67 27.44 -0.77
CA LEU A 818 20.33 26.40 0.21
C LEU A 818 21.05 25.07 -0.04
N GLY A 819 21.79 24.96 -1.15
CA GLY A 819 22.50 23.75 -1.56
C GLY A 819 22.32 23.41 -3.04
N LYS A 820 23.07 22.41 -3.49
CA LYS A 820 22.87 21.79 -4.80
C LYS A 820 21.75 20.76 -4.73
N ILE A 821 21.03 20.61 -5.83
CA ILE A 821 20.15 19.45 -6.06
C ILE A 821 21.06 18.31 -6.50
N GLU A 822 21.06 17.21 -5.75
CA GLU A 822 21.98 16.08 -5.96
C GLU A 822 21.27 14.86 -6.56
N ALA A 823 19.95 14.74 -6.35
CA ALA A 823 19.13 13.64 -6.81
C ALA A 823 17.70 14.08 -7.16
N THR A 824 16.89 13.10 -7.58
CA THR A 824 15.49 13.25 -7.98
C THR A 824 14.62 12.18 -7.32
N ASN A 825 13.32 12.39 -7.29
CA ASN A 825 12.34 11.39 -6.86
C ASN A 825 12.38 10.08 -7.72
N PRO A 826 11.76 8.97 -7.27
CA PRO A 826 11.74 7.67 -7.96
C PRO A 826 11.30 7.64 -9.44
N CYS A 827 10.60 8.68 -9.91
CA CYS A 827 10.08 8.79 -11.27
C CYS A 827 10.83 9.80 -12.16
N GLY A 828 11.80 10.55 -11.64
CA GLY A 828 12.71 11.39 -12.42
C GLY A 828 12.19 12.79 -12.82
N GLU A 829 10.95 13.14 -12.48
CA GLU A 829 10.36 14.46 -12.77
C GLU A 829 10.73 15.55 -11.77
N ALA A 830 11.06 15.19 -10.52
CA ALA A 830 11.23 16.14 -9.42
C ALA A 830 12.65 16.07 -8.82
N PRO A 831 13.61 16.79 -9.42
CA PRO A 831 14.87 17.14 -8.77
C PRO A 831 14.60 18.07 -7.58
N LEU A 832 15.01 17.63 -6.39
CA LEU A 832 14.65 18.26 -5.12
C LEU A 832 15.88 18.41 -4.21
N LEU A 833 15.85 19.44 -3.37
CA LEU A 833 16.81 19.61 -2.28
C LEU A 833 16.49 18.61 -1.14
N PRO A 834 17.47 18.30 -0.27
CA PRO A 834 17.27 17.46 0.90
C PRO A 834 16.03 17.85 1.74
N TYR A 835 15.21 16.85 2.04
CA TYR A 835 13.94 16.95 2.78
C TYR A 835 12.83 17.79 2.11
N GLU A 836 12.93 18.19 0.83
CA GLU A 836 11.76 18.71 0.12
C GLU A 836 10.76 17.60 -0.26
N SER A 837 9.50 17.98 -0.51
CA SER A 837 8.42 17.06 -0.88
C SER A 837 7.86 17.35 -2.28
N CYS A 838 7.34 16.30 -2.92
CA CYS A 838 6.78 16.36 -4.27
C CYS A 838 5.24 16.50 -4.22
N ASN A 839 4.75 17.70 -4.52
CA ASN A 839 3.34 18.09 -4.50
C ASN A 839 2.86 18.31 -5.94
N LEU A 840 2.10 17.35 -6.48
CA LEU A 840 1.86 17.21 -7.92
C LEU A 840 0.37 17.18 -8.29
N GLY A 841 0.05 17.67 -9.48
CA GLY A 841 -1.24 17.52 -10.15
C GLY A 841 -1.12 17.72 -11.66
N SER A 842 -2.13 17.32 -12.43
CA SER A 842 -2.03 17.29 -13.90
C SER A 842 -3.31 17.75 -14.59
N ILE A 843 -3.15 18.62 -15.59
CA ILE A 843 -4.21 19.10 -16.48
C ILE A 843 -4.47 18.07 -17.58
N ASN A 844 -5.73 17.73 -17.84
CA ASN A 844 -6.13 16.87 -18.95
C ASN A 844 -6.20 17.69 -20.25
N LEU A 845 -5.19 17.57 -21.11
CA LEU A 845 -5.13 18.31 -22.36
C LEU A 845 -6.21 17.88 -23.37
N SER A 846 -6.68 16.63 -23.31
CA SER A 846 -7.77 16.17 -24.20
C SER A 846 -9.13 16.85 -23.91
N HIS A 847 -9.25 17.54 -22.77
CA HIS A 847 -10.39 18.37 -22.40
C HIS A 847 -10.16 19.86 -22.65
N MET A 848 -9.00 20.25 -23.18
CA MET A 848 -8.64 21.63 -23.56
C MET A 848 -8.72 21.83 -25.08
N VAL A 849 -9.56 21.03 -25.75
CA VAL A 849 -9.82 21.10 -27.20
C VAL A 849 -11.33 21.27 -27.43
N ALA A 850 -11.70 22.24 -28.26
CA ALA A 850 -13.05 22.49 -28.74
C ALA A 850 -13.00 22.81 -30.25
N ASP A 851 -13.96 22.30 -31.02
CA ASP A 851 -14.08 22.55 -32.48
C ASP A 851 -12.77 22.36 -33.28
N GLY A 852 -11.96 21.37 -32.91
CA GLY A 852 -10.66 21.07 -33.53
C GLY A 852 -9.56 22.10 -33.23
N ARG A 853 -9.69 22.88 -32.14
CA ARG A 853 -8.77 23.95 -31.71
C ARG A 853 -8.53 23.90 -30.21
N ILE A 854 -7.39 24.44 -29.76
CA ILE A 854 -7.06 24.53 -28.33
C ILE A 854 -7.87 25.66 -27.67
N ASP A 855 -8.56 25.35 -26.58
CA ASP A 855 -9.22 26.34 -25.71
C ASP A 855 -8.21 26.91 -24.71
N TRP A 856 -7.64 28.05 -25.07
CA TRP A 856 -6.62 28.74 -24.28
C TRP A 856 -7.18 29.37 -23.00
N GLU A 857 -8.45 29.81 -22.98
CA GLU A 857 -9.04 30.42 -21.79
C GLU A 857 -9.43 29.36 -20.75
N LYS A 858 -9.94 28.19 -21.18
CA LYS A 858 -10.12 27.04 -20.29
C LYS A 858 -8.78 26.53 -19.76
N LEU A 859 -7.76 26.36 -20.63
CA LEU A 859 -6.42 25.93 -20.22
C LEU A 859 -5.81 26.90 -19.17
N LYS A 860 -5.99 28.20 -19.36
CA LYS A 860 -5.56 29.26 -18.42
C LYS A 860 -6.30 29.17 -17.09
N HIS A 861 -7.63 29.07 -17.10
CA HIS A 861 -8.41 28.93 -15.88
C HIS A 861 -7.99 27.70 -15.06
N ILE A 862 -7.88 26.53 -15.71
CA ILE A 862 -7.47 25.28 -15.05
C ILE A 862 -6.00 25.34 -14.59
N THR A 863 -5.12 26.03 -15.31
CA THR A 863 -3.73 26.26 -14.87
C THR A 863 -3.66 27.08 -13.58
N GLN A 864 -4.34 28.24 -13.54
CA GLN A 864 -4.36 29.11 -12.36
C GLN A 864 -5.02 28.44 -11.15
N LEU A 865 -6.10 27.68 -11.39
CA LEU A 865 -6.78 26.91 -10.36
C LEU A 865 -5.91 25.75 -9.84
N GLY A 866 -5.19 25.06 -10.71
CA GLY A 866 -4.23 24.01 -10.36
C GLY A 866 -3.09 24.51 -9.47
N VAL A 867 -2.52 25.68 -9.76
CA VAL A 867 -1.50 26.30 -8.88
C VAL A 867 -2.08 26.63 -7.50
N ASN A 868 -3.28 27.20 -7.42
CA ASN A 868 -3.94 27.47 -6.13
C ASN A 868 -4.20 26.15 -5.35
N PHE A 869 -4.69 25.11 -6.02
CA PHE A 869 -4.90 23.78 -5.43
C PHE A 869 -3.61 23.22 -4.83
N LEU A 870 -2.49 23.26 -5.58
CA LEU A 870 -1.21 22.73 -5.11
C LEU A 870 -0.56 23.60 -4.02
N ASP A 871 -0.73 24.94 -4.02
CA ASP A 871 -0.30 25.79 -2.90
C ASP A 871 -1.11 25.48 -1.63
N ASN A 872 -2.40 25.17 -1.77
CA ASN A 872 -3.25 24.76 -0.67
C ASN A 872 -2.87 23.36 -0.13
N ILE A 873 -2.41 22.42 -0.97
CA ILE A 873 -1.87 21.12 -0.50
C ILE A 873 -0.80 21.34 0.56
N ILE A 874 0.16 22.25 0.35
CA ILE A 874 1.31 22.47 1.25
C ILE A 874 0.88 22.82 2.69
N ASP A 875 -0.26 23.51 2.85
CA ASP A 875 -0.82 23.85 4.16
C ASP A 875 -1.80 22.80 4.72
N ALA A 876 -2.44 21.99 3.86
CA ALA A 876 -3.36 20.91 4.26
C ALA A 876 -2.66 19.57 4.63
N ASN A 877 -1.43 19.39 4.16
CA ASN A 877 -0.66 18.14 4.21
C ASN A 877 -0.12 17.82 5.62
N ARG A 878 -0.15 16.54 5.98
CA ARG A 878 0.47 15.99 7.19
C ARG A 878 1.71 15.19 6.80
N LEU A 879 2.88 15.74 7.11
CA LEU A 879 4.17 15.18 6.72
C LEU A 879 4.80 14.41 7.90
N PRO A 880 5.40 13.22 7.67
CA PRO A 880 5.84 12.32 8.75
C PRO A 880 7.06 12.85 9.50
N LEU A 881 7.92 13.64 8.85
CA LEU A 881 9.11 14.23 9.46
C LEU A 881 9.00 15.76 9.56
N ARG A 882 9.28 16.31 10.74
CA ARG A 882 9.31 17.78 10.96
C ARG A 882 10.29 18.51 10.04
N LYS A 883 11.43 17.88 9.69
CA LYS A 883 12.39 18.41 8.70
C LYS A 883 11.74 18.63 7.33
N ILE A 884 10.93 17.66 6.89
CA ILE A 884 10.24 17.71 5.60
C ILE A 884 9.11 18.75 5.61
N ASP A 885 8.38 18.84 6.73
CA ASP A 885 7.35 19.87 6.91
C ASP A 885 7.95 21.29 6.81
N ALA A 886 9.05 21.53 7.52
CA ALA A 886 9.76 22.81 7.49
C ALA A 886 10.30 23.17 6.10
N MET A 887 11.05 22.27 5.44
CA MET A 887 11.61 22.53 4.11
C MET A 887 10.52 22.72 3.04
N THR A 888 9.46 21.89 3.08
CA THR A 888 8.31 22.02 2.19
C THR A 888 7.63 23.39 2.35
N LYS A 889 7.39 23.85 3.58
CA LYS A 889 6.75 25.14 3.83
C LYS A 889 7.67 26.35 3.59
N ALA A 890 8.99 26.17 3.67
CA ALA A 890 9.97 27.24 3.46
C ALA A 890 10.24 27.56 1.98
N ASN A 891 10.19 26.54 1.10
CA ASN A 891 10.42 26.70 -0.35
C ASN A 891 9.12 26.59 -1.18
N ARG A 892 8.05 26.02 -0.61
CA ARG A 892 6.72 25.87 -1.21
C ARG A 892 6.70 25.32 -2.65
N LYS A 893 7.60 24.38 -2.98
CA LYS A 893 7.65 23.77 -4.31
C LYS A 893 6.38 22.98 -4.62
N ILE A 894 5.80 23.28 -5.78
CA ILE A 894 4.73 22.51 -6.42
C ILE A 894 5.18 22.08 -7.83
N GLY A 895 4.44 21.14 -8.40
CA GLY A 895 4.64 20.67 -9.78
C GLY A 895 3.33 20.42 -10.49
N LEU A 896 2.86 21.44 -11.21
CA LEU A 896 1.74 21.33 -12.14
C LEU A 896 2.24 20.75 -13.48
N GLY A 897 1.61 19.68 -13.92
CA GLY A 897 1.92 18.99 -15.17
C GLY A 897 0.69 18.77 -16.06
N VAL A 898 0.80 17.84 -16.99
CA VAL A 898 -0.26 17.52 -17.97
C VAL A 898 -0.46 16.01 -18.12
N MET A 899 -1.57 15.61 -18.71
CA MET A 899 -1.87 14.27 -19.23
C MET A 899 -2.73 14.36 -20.50
N GLY A 900 -2.86 13.28 -21.26
CA GLY A 900 -3.68 13.23 -22.48
C GLY A 900 -3.14 14.08 -23.63
N PHE A 901 -1.83 14.35 -23.67
CA PHE A 901 -1.23 15.15 -24.75
C PHE A 901 -1.36 14.47 -26.11
N ALA A 902 -1.20 13.14 -26.18
CA ALA A 902 -1.41 12.42 -27.43
C ALA A 902 -2.87 12.51 -27.89
N ASP A 903 -3.84 12.31 -27.00
CA ASP A 903 -5.27 12.44 -27.34
C ASP A 903 -5.62 13.86 -27.83
N MET A 904 -5.05 14.91 -27.24
CA MET A 904 -5.13 16.27 -27.78
C MET A 904 -4.59 16.37 -29.22
N LEU A 905 -3.43 15.76 -29.52
CA LEU A 905 -2.88 15.78 -30.87
C LEU A 905 -3.76 15.00 -31.87
N LEU A 906 -4.39 13.89 -31.46
CA LEU A 906 -5.36 13.14 -32.26
C LEU A 906 -6.59 14.00 -32.59
N GLN A 907 -7.18 14.67 -31.58
CA GLN A 907 -8.31 15.61 -31.74
C GLN A 907 -7.98 16.80 -32.66
N LEU A 908 -6.70 17.20 -32.76
CA LEU A 908 -6.21 18.29 -33.61
C LEU A 908 -5.72 17.82 -35.00
N GLY A 909 -5.78 16.52 -35.31
CA GLY A 909 -5.26 15.94 -36.55
C GLY A 909 -3.75 16.14 -36.71
N ILE A 910 -2.97 15.82 -35.67
CA ILE A 910 -1.51 16.03 -35.62
C ILE A 910 -0.79 14.71 -35.30
N PRO A 911 0.06 14.19 -36.21
CA PRO A 911 0.98 13.10 -35.89
C PRO A 911 1.94 13.48 -34.77
N TYR A 912 2.10 12.62 -33.75
CA TYR A 912 2.93 12.89 -32.58
C TYR A 912 4.41 13.16 -32.95
N ASP A 913 4.94 12.44 -33.94
CA ASP A 913 6.28 12.56 -34.50
C ASP A 913 6.32 13.60 -35.64
N SER A 914 5.94 14.85 -35.34
CA SER A 914 5.96 15.95 -36.29
C SER A 914 6.40 17.27 -35.69
N GLU A 915 6.96 18.17 -36.51
CA GLU A 915 7.29 19.54 -36.11
C GLU A 915 6.05 20.30 -35.58
N LYS A 916 4.87 20.03 -36.17
CA LYS A 916 3.59 20.60 -35.72
C LYS A 916 3.27 20.16 -34.29
N ALA A 917 3.53 18.90 -33.93
CA ALA A 917 3.36 18.42 -32.55
C ALA A 917 4.38 19.03 -31.59
N LEU A 918 5.67 19.11 -31.97
CA LEU A 918 6.71 19.75 -31.15
C LEU A 918 6.37 21.22 -30.84
N VAL A 919 6.01 22.00 -31.87
CA VAL A 919 5.62 23.41 -31.73
C VAL A 919 4.33 23.56 -30.91
N THR A 920 3.41 22.60 -31.00
CA THR A 920 2.18 22.59 -30.19
C THR A 920 2.48 22.33 -28.71
N GLY A 921 3.28 21.29 -28.41
CA GLY A 921 3.74 21.01 -27.04
C GLY A 921 4.55 22.17 -26.44
N GLU A 922 5.44 22.80 -27.22
CA GLU A 922 6.19 23.97 -26.77
C GLU A 922 5.25 25.14 -26.42
N LYS A 923 4.28 25.46 -27.30
CA LYS A 923 3.30 26.53 -27.07
C LYS A 923 2.45 26.29 -25.81
N ILE A 924 1.95 25.07 -25.65
CA ILE A 924 1.16 24.67 -24.48
C ILE A 924 1.98 24.81 -23.20
N MET A 925 3.19 24.25 -23.16
CA MET A 925 3.99 24.27 -21.93
C MET A 925 4.50 25.68 -21.58
N LYS A 926 4.83 26.50 -22.59
CA LYS A 926 5.13 27.93 -22.39
C LYS A 926 3.94 28.68 -21.79
N PHE A 927 2.72 28.43 -22.28
CA PHE A 927 1.49 29.06 -21.80
C PHE A 927 1.15 28.64 -20.36
N ILE A 928 1.21 27.34 -20.06
CA ILE A 928 1.02 26.80 -18.70
C ILE A 928 2.06 27.41 -17.76
N SER A 929 3.34 27.43 -18.13
CA SER A 929 4.42 27.98 -17.29
C SER A 929 4.22 29.47 -16.99
N TYR A 930 3.79 30.27 -17.98
CA TYR A 930 3.48 31.69 -17.80
C TYR A 930 2.28 31.93 -16.86
N GLU A 931 1.12 31.31 -17.13
CA GLU A 931 -0.07 31.50 -16.29
C GLU A 931 0.09 30.86 -14.89
N ALA A 932 0.89 29.80 -14.75
CA ALA A 932 1.23 29.21 -13.46
C ALA A 932 2.14 30.13 -12.61
N ARG A 933 3.17 30.74 -13.22
CA ARG A 933 4.01 31.75 -12.55
C ARG A 933 3.18 32.96 -12.15
N LYS A 934 2.30 33.44 -13.03
CA LYS A 934 1.36 34.53 -12.74
C LYS A 934 0.43 34.20 -11.56
N ALA A 935 -0.15 33.01 -11.52
CA ALA A 935 -0.96 32.56 -10.39
C ALA A 935 -0.16 32.51 -9.07
N SER A 936 1.10 32.07 -9.12
CA SER A 936 2.01 32.11 -7.96
C SER A 936 2.32 33.55 -7.49
N ILE A 937 2.54 34.49 -8.42
CA ILE A 937 2.71 35.92 -8.09
C ILE A 937 1.43 36.49 -7.46
N GLU A 938 0.26 36.20 -8.03
CA GLU A 938 -1.02 36.65 -7.51
C GLU A 938 -1.36 36.06 -6.13
N LEU A 939 -0.93 34.82 -5.85
CA LEU A 939 -1.04 34.22 -4.52
C LEU A 939 -0.05 34.85 -3.53
N ALA A 940 1.14 35.22 -3.97
CA ALA A 940 2.16 35.85 -3.13
C ALA A 940 1.70 37.22 -2.61
N VAL A 941 1.19 38.08 -3.51
CA VAL A 941 0.60 39.38 -3.16
C VAL A 941 -0.54 39.25 -2.13
N LYS A 942 -1.28 38.12 -2.15
CA LYS A 942 -2.43 37.85 -1.26
C LYS A 942 -2.08 37.08 0.02
N ARG A 943 -0.96 36.35 0.07
CA ARG A 943 -0.62 35.38 1.15
C ARG A 943 0.80 35.50 1.70
N GLY A 944 1.59 36.44 1.20
CA GLY A 944 3.05 36.51 1.36
C GLY A 944 3.80 35.57 0.41
N ASP A 945 5.03 35.94 0.10
CA ASP A 945 5.99 35.12 -0.66
C ASP A 945 6.34 33.80 0.06
N PHE A 946 7.04 32.87 -0.61
CA PHE A 946 7.60 31.72 0.11
C PHE A 946 8.73 32.17 1.08
N PRO A 947 8.86 31.58 2.29
CA PRO A 947 9.76 32.09 3.33
C PRO A 947 11.24 32.25 2.94
N ASN A 948 11.76 31.50 1.96
CA ASN A 948 13.13 31.65 1.44
C ASN A 948 13.22 32.50 0.16
N PHE A 949 12.18 33.23 -0.26
CA PHE A 949 12.15 33.97 -1.53
C PHE A 949 13.31 34.96 -1.70
N SER A 950 13.68 35.71 -0.65
CA SER A 950 14.83 36.62 -0.64
C SER A 950 16.21 35.95 -0.74
N LYS A 951 16.27 34.62 -0.69
CA LYS A 951 17.48 33.81 -0.91
C LYS A 951 17.45 33.08 -2.27
N SER A 952 16.35 33.19 -3.01
CA SER A 952 16.16 32.52 -4.30
C SER A 952 16.84 33.28 -5.44
N THR A 953 16.98 32.67 -6.61
CA THR A 953 17.27 33.43 -7.84
C THR A 953 16.07 34.22 -8.34
N LEU A 954 14.85 33.85 -7.91
CA LEU A 954 13.59 34.41 -8.41
C LEU A 954 13.32 35.84 -7.92
N CYS A 955 13.87 36.26 -6.78
CA CYS A 955 13.74 37.66 -6.31
C CYS A 955 14.51 38.68 -7.17
N ASN A 956 15.39 38.21 -8.07
CA ASN A 956 16.08 39.03 -9.06
C ASN A 956 15.29 39.13 -10.39
N GLU A 957 14.29 38.28 -10.60
CA GLU A 957 13.48 38.16 -11.83
C GLU A 957 12.03 38.63 -11.60
N TYR A 958 11.52 38.52 -10.37
CA TYR A 958 10.16 38.85 -9.95
C TYR A 958 10.17 39.63 -8.62
N GLY A 959 9.23 40.56 -8.44
CA GLY A 959 9.04 41.26 -7.17
C GLY A 959 8.38 40.41 -6.07
N HIS A 960 7.61 39.39 -6.45
CA HIS A 960 6.92 38.46 -5.55
C HIS A 960 6.84 37.05 -6.17
N MET A 961 6.79 36.00 -5.35
CA MET A 961 6.58 34.62 -5.77
C MET A 961 6.11 33.71 -4.60
N ARG A 962 5.06 32.91 -4.81
CA ARG A 962 4.48 32.04 -3.75
C ARG A 962 5.12 30.66 -3.66
N ASN A 963 5.67 30.17 -4.77
CA ASN A 963 6.18 28.81 -4.91
C ASN A 963 7.53 28.84 -5.65
N ALA A 964 8.59 28.22 -5.11
CA ALA A 964 9.92 28.22 -5.75
C ALA A 964 9.97 27.45 -7.08
N THR A 965 9.04 26.52 -7.31
CA THR A 965 8.75 25.91 -8.62
C THR A 965 7.24 25.83 -8.78
N VAL A 966 6.74 25.99 -10.02
CA VAL A 966 5.32 25.81 -10.34
C VAL A 966 5.04 24.64 -11.28
N THR A 967 5.99 24.20 -12.11
CA THR A 967 5.76 23.21 -13.18
C THR A 967 6.67 21.98 -13.14
N THR A 968 6.06 20.81 -13.37
CA THR A 968 6.70 19.47 -13.37
C THR A 968 5.92 18.50 -14.25
N ILE A 969 6.56 17.76 -15.16
CA ILE A 969 5.87 16.73 -15.97
C ILE A 969 6.09 15.34 -15.38
N ALA A 970 5.13 14.92 -14.54
CA ALA A 970 5.13 13.63 -13.85
C ALA A 970 4.52 12.48 -14.70
N PRO A 971 4.87 11.21 -14.42
CA PRO A 971 4.23 10.07 -15.08
C PRO A 971 2.87 9.78 -14.43
N THR A 972 1.79 10.21 -15.09
CA THR A 972 0.41 10.13 -14.57
C THR A 972 -0.23 8.72 -14.61
N GLY A 973 0.55 7.64 -14.65
CA GLY A 973 0.14 6.29 -15.06
C GLY A 973 -0.90 5.53 -14.22
N THR A 974 -1.59 6.19 -13.29
CA THR A 974 -2.84 5.67 -12.70
C THR A 974 -3.96 6.72 -12.75
N ILE A 975 -3.65 8.01 -12.60
CA ILE A 975 -4.66 9.08 -12.72
C ILE A 975 -5.10 9.32 -14.18
N SER A 976 -4.25 9.05 -15.17
CA SER A 976 -4.64 9.04 -16.60
C SER A 976 -5.56 7.86 -16.96
N ILE A 977 -5.51 6.74 -16.21
CA ILE A 977 -6.48 5.65 -16.35
C ILE A 977 -7.84 6.09 -15.78
N ILE A 978 -7.84 6.83 -14.66
CA ILE A 978 -9.06 7.47 -14.13
C ILE A 978 -9.62 8.47 -15.15
N ALA A 979 -8.75 9.23 -15.83
CA ALA A 979 -9.13 10.23 -16.82
C ALA A 979 -9.38 9.71 -18.24
N GLY A 980 -9.18 8.41 -18.51
CA GLY A 980 -9.40 7.80 -19.83
C GLY A 980 -8.49 8.33 -20.95
N CYS A 981 -7.26 8.77 -20.65
CA CYS A 981 -6.33 9.41 -21.60
C CYS A 981 -4.90 8.85 -21.51
N THR A 982 -3.98 9.28 -22.40
CA THR A 982 -2.56 8.89 -22.30
C THR A 982 -1.87 9.50 -21.09
N SER A 983 -0.81 8.83 -20.61
CA SER A 983 -0.06 9.28 -19.44
C SER A 983 0.90 10.42 -19.80
N GLY A 984 0.83 11.54 -19.07
CA GLY A 984 1.82 12.61 -19.18
C GLY A 984 1.85 13.20 -20.60
N ILE A 985 3.05 13.22 -21.18
CA ILE A 985 3.30 13.58 -22.58
C ILE A 985 3.63 12.34 -23.45
N GLU A 986 3.23 11.14 -23.05
CA GLU A 986 3.51 9.92 -23.80
C GLU A 986 2.59 9.77 -25.04
N PRO A 987 3.11 9.21 -26.15
CA PRO A 987 2.30 8.79 -27.29
C PRO A 987 1.40 7.61 -26.91
N LEU A 988 0.51 7.20 -27.83
CA LEU A 988 -0.18 5.92 -27.72
C LEU A 988 0.86 4.79 -27.60
N PHE A 989 0.78 3.94 -26.57
CA PHE A 989 1.64 2.76 -26.50
C PHE A 989 1.27 1.73 -27.58
N ALA A 990 -0.03 1.51 -27.74
CA ALA A 990 -0.67 0.75 -28.81
C ALA A 990 -2.05 1.37 -29.07
N VAL A 991 -2.59 1.19 -30.28
CA VAL A 991 -3.91 1.73 -30.67
C VAL A 991 -5.06 0.88 -30.12
N ALA A 992 -4.86 -0.43 -30.06
CA ALA A 992 -5.66 -1.38 -29.30
C ALA A 992 -4.74 -2.34 -28.54
N PHE A 993 -5.16 -2.83 -27.38
CA PHE A 993 -4.40 -3.82 -26.60
C PHE A 993 -5.34 -4.70 -25.76
N ALA A 994 -4.86 -5.89 -25.40
CA ALA A 994 -5.58 -6.81 -24.54
C ALA A 994 -5.16 -6.63 -23.07
N ARG A 995 -6.10 -6.19 -22.21
CA ARG A 995 -5.89 -6.06 -20.77
C ARG A 995 -6.55 -7.23 -20.05
N LYS A 996 -5.75 -8.10 -19.42
CA LYS A 996 -6.28 -9.21 -18.62
C LYS A 996 -6.89 -8.69 -17.31
N VAL A 997 -8.16 -9.01 -17.08
CA VAL A 997 -8.92 -8.64 -15.88
C VAL A 997 -9.60 -9.90 -15.34
N LEU A 998 -9.20 -10.31 -14.13
CA LEU A 998 -9.59 -11.61 -13.54
C LEU A 998 -9.18 -12.78 -14.46
N SER A 999 -10.07 -13.74 -14.68
CA SER A 999 -9.91 -14.86 -15.63
C SER A 999 -9.99 -14.42 -17.10
N THR A 1000 -10.60 -13.28 -17.39
CA THR A 1000 -10.99 -12.83 -18.74
C THR A 1000 -9.95 -11.86 -19.36
N SER A 1001 -10.01 -11.69 -20.67
CA SER A 1001 -9.18 -10.73 -21.43
C SER A 1001 -10.08 -9.69 -22.09
N LEU A 1002 -9.91 -8.41 -21.74
CA LEU A 1002 -10.68 -7.32 -22.33
C LEU A 1002 -9.88 -6.67 -23.46
N LEU A 1003 -10.54 -6.45 -24.60
CA LEU A 1003 -9.99 -5.68 -25.72
C LEU A 1003 -10.26 -4.18 -25.47
N GLU A 1004 -9.20 -3.39 -25.35
CA GLU A 1004 -9.26 -1.95 -25.07
C GLU A 1004 -8.72 -1.19 -26.29
N VAL A 1005 -9.56 -0.34 -26.90
CA VAL A 1005 -9.27 0.43 -28.12
C VAL A 1005 -9.25 1.93 -27.78
N ASN A 1006 -8.36 2.71 -28.40
CA ASN A 1006 -8.39 4.17 -28.25
C ASN A 1006 -9.66 4.74 -28.92
N ARG A 1007 -10.48 5.46 -28.14
CA ARG A 1007 -11.76 6.03 -28.60
C ARG A 1007 -11.66 6.82 -29.91
N HIS A 1008 -10.59 7.60 -30.09
CA HIS A 1008 -10.43 8.46 -31.27
C HIS A 1008 -10.09 7.64 -32.52
N PHE A 1009 -9.42 6.50 -32.37
CA PHE A 1009 -9.19 5.58 -33.48
C PHE A 1009 -10.48 4.83 -33.85
N GLU A 1010 -11.26 4.42 -32.85
CA GLU A 1010 -12.56 3.80 -33.07
C GLU A 1010 -13.55 4.76 -33.75
N GLU A 1011 -13.65 6.00 -33.28
CA GLU A 1011 -14.41 7.09 -33.92
C GLU A 1011 -13.97 7.27 -35.38
N ALA A 1012 -12.66 7.36 -35.64
CA ALA A 1012 -12.13 7.48 -37.00
C ALA A 1012 -12.43 6.25 -37.88
N ALA A 1013 -12.31 5.04 -37.34
CA ALA A 1013 -12.53 3.79 -38.07
C ALA A 1013 -14.02 3.54 -38.38
N ARG A 1014 -14.92 3.90 -37.46
CA ARG A 1014 -16.37 3.83 -37.68
C ARG A 1014 -16.83 4.89 -38.68
N ASN A 1015 -16.38 6.13 -38.54
CA ASN A 1015 -16.69 7.21 -39.49
C ASN A 1015 -16.08 6.98 -40.89
N GLY A 1016 -14.89 6.36 -40.96
CA GLY A 1016 -14.22 5.98 -42.21
C GLY A 1016 -14.70 4.65 -42.82
N GLY A 1017 -15.65 3.94 -42.19
CA GLY A 1017 -16.23 2.70 -42.73
C GLY A 1017 -15.31 1.47 -42.74
N PHE A 1018 -14.20 1.48 -42.00
CA PHE A 1018 -13.22 0.39 -41.95
C PHE A 1018 -13.10 -0.31 -40.58
N TYR A 1019 -13.92 0.07 -39.60
CA TYR A 1019 -14.02 -0.63 -38.31
C TYR A 1019 -14.45 -2.10 -38.52
N SER A 1020 -13.71 -3.03 -37.91
CA SER A 1020 -14.17 -4.41 -37.68
C SER A 1020 -13.45 -5.02 -36.48
N ASP A 1021 -14.10 -5.96 -35.78
CA ASP A 1021 -13.52 -6.57 -34.57
C ASP A 1021 -12.34 -7.47 -34.90
N LYS A 1022 -12.28 -7.99 -36.14
CA LYS A 1022 -11.08 -8.64 -36.71
C LYS A 1022 -9.90 -7.65 -36.77
N LEU A 1023 -10.09 -6.45 -37.32
CA LEU A 1023 -9.05 -5.43 -37.40
C LEU A 1023 -8.57 -5.00 -36.00
N MET A 1024 -9.49 -4.77 -35.06
CA MET A 1024 -9.13 -4.43 -33.67
C MET A 1024 -8.36 -5.58 -32.99
N SER A 1025 -8.74 -6.83 -33.26
CA SER A 1025 -8.03 -8.03 -32.78
C SER A 1025 -6.68 -8.27 -33.45
N GLU A 1026 -6.44 -7.73 -34.65
CA GLU A 1026 -5.13 -7.76 -35.33
C GLU A 1026 -4.22 -6.66 -34.78
N ILE A 1027 -4.72 -5.43 -34.63
CA ILE A 1027 -4.02 -4.31 -33.97
C ILE A 1027 -3.60 -4.69 -32.54
N ALA A 1028 -4.46 -5.37 -31.77
CA ALA A 1028 -4.14 -5.79 -30.40
C ALA A 1028 -3.09 -6.91 -30.32
N LYS A 1029 -2.78 -7.61 -31.43
CA LYS A 1029 -1.66 -8.57 -31.51
C LYS A 1029 -0.35 -7.87 -31.83
N THR A 1030 -0.34 -6.98 -32.83
CA THR A 1030 0.86 -6.29 -33.32
C THR A 1030 1.26 -5.09 -32.47
N GLY A 1031 0.30 -4.44 -31.81
CA GLY A 1031 0.45 -3.13 -31.17
C GLY A 1031 0.52 -1.95 -32.16
N SER A 1032 0.72 -2.21 -33.46
CA SER A 1032 1.03 -1.23 -34.50
C SER A 1032 0.06 -1.32 -35.68
N LEU A 1033 -0.17 -0.18 -36.33
CA LEU A 1033 -0.97 -0.07 -37.55
C LEU A 1033 -0.19 -0.43 -38.83
N LYS A 1034 1.15 -0.59 -38.76
CA LYS A 1034 1.99 -0.90 -39.92
C LYS A 1034 1.67 -2.28 -40.49
N GLY A 1035 1.47 -2.35 -41.81
CA GLY A 1035 1.15 -3.60 -42.52
C GLY A 1035 -0.33 -3.99 -42.48
N LEU A 1036 -1.20 -3.20 -41.84
CA LEU A 1036 -2.65 -3.42 -41.83
C LEU A 1036 -3.35 -2.54 -42.88
N SER A 1037 -4.52 -2.99 -43.35
CA SER A 1037 -5.32 -2.30 -44.38
C SER A 1037 -6.10 -1.12 -43.78
N ILE A 1038 -5.39 -0.02 -43.51
CA ILE A 1038 -5.92 1.20 -42.87
C ILE A 1038 -5.58 2.42 -43.77
N PRO A 1039 -6.48 3.41 -43.93
CA PRO A 1039 -6.18 4.64 -44.67
C PRO A 1039 -4.89 5.34 -44.16
N ALA A 1040 -4.03 5.75 -45.10
CA ALA A 1040 -2.68 6.18 -44.79
C ALA A 1040 -2.60 7.50 -43.98
N ASP A 1041 -3.60 8.37 -44.14
CA ASP A 1041 -3.81 9.59 -43.35
C ASP A 1041 -4.14 9.27 -41.89
N ILE A 1042 -5.06 8.33 -41.64
CA ILE A 1042 -5.38 7.85 -40.29
C ILE A 1042 -4.17 7.12 -39.69
N ALA A 1043 -3.55 6.19 -40.43
CA ALA A 1043 -2.36 5.47 -39.97
C ALA A 1043 -1.20 6.41 -39.62
N ARG A 1044 -1.10 7.57 -40.29
CA ARG A 1044 -0.09 8.61 -39.99
C ARG A 1044 -0.41 9.40 -38.73
N ILE A 1045 -1.67 9.58 -38.36
CA ILE A 1045 -2.09 10.28 -37.12
C ILE A 1045 -1.90 9.36 -35.89
N PHE A 1046 -2.34 8.10 -35.99
CA PHE A 1046 -2.37 7.14 -34.87
C PHE A 1046 -1.06 6.33 -34.71
N VAL A 1047 0.09 7.02 -34.81
CA VAL A 1047 1.42 6.42 -34.58
C VAL A 1047 1.64 6.01 -33.12
N THR A 1048 2.35 4.89 -32.91
CA THR A 1048 2.56 4.30 -31.58
C THR A 1048 3.97 4.48 -31.04
N ALA A 1049 4.15 4.28 -29.74
CA ALA A 1049 5.42 4.44 -29.03
C ALA A 1049 6.57 3.58 -29.62
N LEU A 1050 6.26 2.43 -30.22
CA LEU A 1050 7.25 1.54 -30.84
C LEU A 1050 7.43 1.84 -32.34
N ASP A 1051 6.55 2.66 -32.93
CA ASP A 1051 6.60 3.08 -34.32
C ASP A 1051 7.37 4.38 -34.56
N ILE A 1052 7.48 5.21 -33.52
CA ILE A 1052 8.11 6.53 -33.53
C ILE A 1052 9.64 6.39 -33.41
N ALA A 1053 10.39 7.11 -34.24
CA ALA A 1053 11.85 7.05 -34.21
C ALA A 1053 12.43 7.64 -32.89
N PRO A 1054 13.57 7.12 -32.39
CA PRO A 1054 14.12 7.49 -31.08
C PRO A 1054 14.25 9.01 -30.85
N GLU A 1055 14.66 9.73 -31.89
CA GLU A 1055 14.93 11.17 -31.86
C GLU A 1055 13.65 11.99 -31.56
N TRP A 1056 12.49 11.55 -32.05
CA TRP A 1056 11.21 12.25 -31.80
C TRP A 1056 10.76 12.16 -30.35
N HIS A 1057 11.04 11.06 -29.64
CA HIS A 1057 10.78 10.97 -28.20
C HIS A 1057 11.56 12.03 -27.43
N VAL A 1058 12.85 12.19 -27.74
CA VAL A 1058 13.76 13.15 -27.09
C VAL A 1058 13.37 14.58 -27.44
N ARG A 1059 13.09 14.87 -28.72
CA ARG A 1059 12.65 16.21 -29.16
C ARG A 1059 11.35 16.63 -28.48
N MET A 1060 10.40 15.70 -28.28
CA MET A 1060 9.17 16.00 -27.55
C MET A 1060 9.43 16.23 -26.06
N GLN A 1061 10.31 15.43 -25.43
CA GLN A 1061 10.72 15.68 -24.04
C GLN A 1061 11.32 17.08 -23.88
N ALA A 1062 12.22 17.48 -24.79
CA ALA A 1062 12.87 18.78 -24.78
C ALA A 1062 11.89 19.95 -24.98
N ALA A 1063 10.91 19.81 -25.88
CA ALA A 1063 9.89 20.85 -26.14
C ALA A 1063 9.09 21.23 -24.88
N PHE A 1064 8.74 20.25 -24.04
CA PHE A 1064 8.14 20.49 -22.72
C PHE A 1064 9.17 20.93 -21.68
N GLN A 1065 10.35 20.30 -21.64
CA GLN A 1065 11.39 20.58 -20.64
C GLN A 1065 11.84 22.05 -20.65
N LYS A 1066 11.88 22.67 -21.84
CA LYS A 1066 12.24 24.08 -22.08
C LYS A 1066 11.45 25.09 -21.23
N TYR A 1067 10.21 24.75 -20.83
CA TYR A 1067 9.34 25.59 -20.01
C TYR A 1067 8.90 24.93 -18.68
N THR A 1068 9.55 23.83 -18.29
CA THR A 1068 9.29 23.11 -17.03
C THR A 1068 10.35 23.47 -15.99
N ASP A 1069 9.94 23.95 -14.80
CA ASP A 1069 10.85 24.37 -13.72
C ASP A 1069 11.64 23.17 -13.16
N GLN A 1070 10.95 22.06 -12.91
CA GLN A 1070 11.55 20.77 -12.56
C GLN A 1070 11.87 19.97 -13.84
N ALA A 1071 11.89 18.65 -13.79
CA ALA A 1071 12.21 17.78 -14.92
C ALA A 1071 10.96 17.19 -15.62
N VAL A 1072 11.20 16.43 -16.68
CA VAL A 1072 10.16 15.75 -17.48
C VAL A 1072 10.39 14.25 -17.43
N SER A 1073 9.52 13.54 -16.72
CA SER A 1073 9.45 12.07 -16.75
C SER A 1073 8.71 11.63 -18.01
N LYS A 1074 9.49 11.36 -19.06
CA LYS A 1074 9.05 10.71 -20.29
C LYS A 1074 9.97 9.53 -20.57
N THR A 1075 9.39 8.39 -20.91
CA THR A 1075 10.11 7.19 -21.31
C THR A 1075 10.37 7.20 -22.81
N VAL A 1076 11.63 7.02 -23.20
CA VAL A 1076 11.97 6.68 -24.59
C VAL A 1076 11.72 5.19 -24.78
N ASN A 1077 10.47 4.84 -25.06
CA ASN A 1077 10.06 3.48 -25.41
C ASN A 1077 10.57 3.15 -26.81
N LEU A 1078 11.24 2.01 -26.99
CA LEU A 1078 11.90 1.63 -28.24
C LEU A 1078 11.57 0.18 -28.63
N PRO A 1079 11.41 -0.15 -29.93
CA PRO A 1079 11.20 -1.52 -30.38
C PRO A 1079 12.41 -2.43 -30.08
N GLN A 1080 12.15 -3.73 -29.93
CA GLN A 1080 13.16 -4.73 -29.54
C GLN A 1080 14.41 -4.76 -30.45
N THR A 1081 14.22 -4.43 -31.74
CA THR A 1081 15.24 -4.33 -32.79
C THR A 1081 16.21 -3.16 -32.63
N SER A 1082 15.93 -2.21 -31.73
CA SER A 1082 16.77 -1.01 -31.53
C SER A 1082 18.18 -1.39 -31.06
N THR A 1083 19.18 -0.70 -31.59
CA THR A 1083 20.61 -0.97 -31.43
C THR A 1083 21.23 -0.16 -30.28
N ILE A 1084 22.47 -0.51 -29.90
CA ILE A 1084 23.29 0.26 -28.96
C ILE A 1084 23.54 1.70 -29.49
N ALA A 1085 23.65 1.89 -30.81
CA ALA A 1085 23.82 3.21 -31.42
C ALA A 1085 22.57 4.10 -31.27
N ASP A 1086 21.36 3.53 -31.27
CA ASP A 1086 20.13 4.29 -31.04
C ASP A 1086 20.06 4.83 -29.60
N ILE A 1087 20.50 4.03 -28.63
CA ILE A 1087 20.63 4.42 -27.21
C ILE A 1087 21.65 5.57 -27.06
N GLU A 1088 22.79 5.49 -27.76
CA GLU A 1088 23.79 6.56 -27.78
C GLU A 1088 23.21 7.87 -28.37
N ARG A 1089 22.55 7.80 -29.53
CA ARG A 1089 21.94 8.99 -30.15
C ARG A 1089 20.90 9.63 -29.24
N VAL A 1090 20.09 8.83 -28.54
CA VAL A 1090 19.11 9.33 -27.56
C VAL A 1090 19.77 10.09 -26.41
N PHE A 1091 20.80 9.52 -25.76
CA PHE A 1091 21.50 10.20 -24.67
C PHE A 1091 22.24 11.48 -25.13
N MET A 1092 22.94 11.43 -26.25
CA MET A 1092 23.66 12.59 -26.79
C MET A 1092 22.71 13.71 -27.28
N LEU A 1093 21.56 13.35 -27.85
CA LEU A 1093 20.54 14.32 -28.25
C LEU A 1093 19.86 14.97 -27.03
N ALA A 1094 19.60 14.20 -25.97
CA ALA A 1094 19.02 14.72 -24.73
C ALA A 1094 19.95 15.73 -24.05
N TYR A 1095 21.25 15.44 -24.02
CA TYR A 1095 22.27 16.39 -23.58
C TYR A 1095 22.27 17.67 -24.43
N LYS A 1096 22.32 17.52 -25.77
CA LYS A 1096 22.36 18.65 -26.71
C LYS A 1096 21.12 19.54 -26.63
N LEU A 1097 19.95 18.96 -26.35
CA LEU A 1097 18.68 19.68 -26.18
C LEU A 1097 18.41 20.14 -24.72
N LYS A 1098 19.40 19.99 -23.82
CA LYS A 1098 19.32 20.37 -22.40
C LYS A 1098 18.10 19.78 -21.67
N CYS A 1099 17.85 18.48 -21.89
CA CYS A 1099 17.04 17.69 -20.96
C CYS A 1099 17.71 17.67 -19.57
N LYS A 1100 16.91 17.63 -18.49
CA LYS A 1100 17.45 17.51 -17.11
C LYS A 1100 17.74 16.07 -16.69
N GLY A 1101 17.07 15.11 -17.32
CA GLY A 1101 17.36 13.69 -17.21
C GLY A 1101 16.62 12.90 -18.31
N ILE A 1102 16.95 11.64 -18.48
CA ILE A 1102 16.35 10.77 -19.50
C ILE A 1102 16.42 9.28 -19.12
N THR A 1103 15.38 8.55 -19.48
CA THR A 1103 15.23 7.10 -19.27
C THR A 1103 14.78 6.43 -20.57
N ILE A 1104 15.36 5.28 -20.88
CA ILE A 1104 15.11 4.54 -22.12
C ILE A 1104 14.62 3.14 -21.77
N TYR A 1105 13.61 2.66 -22.48
CA TYR A 1105 13.06 1.33 -22.32
C TYR A 1105 12.95 0.63 -23.67
N ARG A 1106 13.87 -0.29 -23.95
CA ARG A 1106 13.80 -1.14 -25.15
C ARG A 1106 12.91 -2.34 -24.85
N TYR A 1107 11.91 -2.58 -25.68
CA TYR A 1107 10.99 -3.71 -25.51
C TYR A 1107 11.78 -5.03 -25.43
N GLY A 1108 11.55 -5.79 -24.35
CA GLY A 1108 12.31 -7.00 -24.03
C GLY A 1108 13.60 -6.80 -23.20
N SER A 1109 13.91 -5.58 -22.73
CA SER A 1109 15.05 -5.36 -21.80
C SER A 1109 14.76 -5.81 -20.36
N LYS A 1110 13.51 -6.15 -20.02
CA LYS A 1110 13.11 -6.76 -18.74
C LYS A 1110 12.23 -7.99 -19.01
N LYS A 1111 12.38 -9.04 -18.20
CA LYS A 1111 11.66 -10.33 -18.35
C LYS A 1111 10.14 -10.15 -18.19
N GLU A 1112 9.74 -9.27 -17.26
CA GLU A 1112 8.37 -8.80 -17.09
C GLU A 1112 8.26 -7.34 -17.55
N GLN A 1113 7.11 -6.98 -18.12
CA GLN A 1113 6.84 -5.65 -18.68
C GLN A 1113 5.49 -5.15 -18.18
N VAL A 1114 5.32 -3.83 -18.07
CA VAL A 1114 4.05 -3.25 -17.59
C VAL A 1114 2.94 -3.34 -18.67
N LEU A 1115 3.34 -3.40 -19.94
CA LEU A 1115 2.49 -3.49 -21.11
C LEU A 1115 3.03 -4.60 -22.04
N TYR A 1116 2.15 -5.39 -22.63
CA TYR A 1116 2.48 -6.59 -23.42
C TYR A 1116 1.77 -6.56 -24.78
N LEU A 1117 2.40 -7.19 -25.77
CA LEU A 1117 1.85 -7.50 -27.09
C LEU A 1117 1.70 -9.02 -27.27
N GLY A 1118 0.76 -9.46 -28.11
CA GLY A 1118 0.81 -10.79 -28.73
C GLY A 1118 0.44 -12.02 -27.86
N LYS A 1119 -0.58 -11.95 -26.99
CA LYS A 1119 -1.22 -13.16 -26.41
C LYS A 1119 -2.67 -13.30 -26.86
N THR A 1120 -3.14 -14.55 -26.97
CA THR A 1120 -4.45 -14.92 -27.53
C THR A 1120 -5.59 -14.20 -26.81
N VAL A 1121 -6.42 -13.50 -27.59
CA VAL A 1121 -7.65 -12.85 -27.11
C VAL A 1121 -8.83 -13.71 -27.53
N THR A 1122 -9.57 -14.22 -26.55
CA THR A 1122 -10.93 -14.76 -26.74
C THR A 1122 -11.91 -13.69 -26.29
N ALA A 1123 -12.62 -13.09 -27.24
CA ALA A 1123 -13.81 -12.28 -26.97
C ALA A 1123 -15.06 -13.14 -27.16
N GLU A 1124 -16.09 -12.92 -26.34
CA GLU A 1124 -17.43 -13.43 -26.62
C GLU A 1124 -18.13 -12.50 -27.64
N PRO A 1125 -19.07 -13.00 -28.47
CA PRO A 1125 -19.69 -12.20 -29.53
C PRO A 1125 -20.44 -10.95 -29.05
N ASP A 1126 -20.98 -11.02 -27.82
CA ASP A 1126 -21.96 -10.04 -27.31
C ASP A 1126 -21.32 -8.83 -26.60
N TYR A 1127 -19.99 -8.67 -26.66
CA TYR A 1127 -19.27 -7.56 -26.01
C TYR A 1127 -18.45 -6.71 -26.98
N ALA A 1128 -19.15 -6.06 -27.92
CA ALA A 1128 -18.62 -4.89 -28.62
C ALA A 1128 -18.36 -3.75 -27.63
N GLY A 1129 -17.19 -3.11 -27.70
CA GLY A 1129 -16.86 -1.98 -26.84
C GLY A 1129 -17.69 -0.74 -27.20
N GLY A 1130 -18.74 -0.45 -26.43
CA GLY A 1130 -19.51 0.78 -26.59
C GLY A 1130 -20.82 0.79 -25.77
N CYS A 1131 -21.15 1.81 -24.99
CA CYS A 1131 -20.37 2.99 -24.62
C CYS A 1131 -20.72 3.46 -23.19
N PRO A 1132 -21.20 4.69 -22.91
CA PRO A 1132 -22.55 5.09 -23.34
C PRO A 1132 -22.67 6.53 -23.90
N THR A 1133 -21.72 6.94 -24.73
CA THR A 1133 -21.86 8.00 -25.77
C THR A 1133 -21.92 9.47 -25.29
N LEU A 1134 -22.23 10.38 -26.23
CA LEU A 1134 -22.24 11.84 -26.07
C LEU A 1134 -23.24 12.37 -25.03
N TYR A 1135 -24.26 11.59 -24.69
CA TYR A 1135 -25.14 11.76 -23.54
C TYR A 1135 -25.59 10.37 -23.07
N CYS A 1136 -25.54 10.11 -21.76
CA CYS A 1136 -26.08 8.88 -21.18
C CYS A 1136 -27.15 9.21 -20.15
N GLU A 1137 -28.37 8.70 -20.39
CA GLU A 1137 -29.26 8.26 -19.32
C GLU A 1137 -29.88 6.92 -19.75
N TRP A 1138 -29.51 5.87 -19.02
CA TRP A 1138 -30.15 4.55 -18.89
C TRP A 1138 -30.21 3.62 -20.12
N ALA A 1139 -29.70 2.41 -19.89
CA ALA A 1139 -30.16 1.16 -20.52
C ALA A 1139 -31.21 0.50 -19.61
#